data_AF-A0A8D0QVI7-F1
#
_entry.id   AF-A0A8D0QVI7-F1
#
_cell.length_a   1.000
_cell.length_b   1.000
_cell.length_c   1.000
_cell.angle_alpha   90.00
_cell.angle_beta   90.00
_cell.angle_gamma   90.00
#
_symmetry.space_group_name_H-M   'P 1'
#
loop_
_entity.id
_entity.type
_entity.pdbx_description
1 polymer ?
#
loop_
_entity_poly.entity_id
_entity_poly.type
_entity_poly.pdbx_seq_one_letter_code
_entity_poly.pdbx_strand_id
1 'polypeptide(L)'
;MEPPPLRKAGSRQEDGFGGPPGGVAATGMVPNLRRSNSSLCRNRRPQFLNNCEKQANLSSWIPENIKKKECVHFVERSKLSDAGKVVCECGYTREQHLEGALRPYAFLSEEWDPKKHVQEMPTDAFGDIVFTGLGQKMGKYVRISQDTPPSVIYHLMTQHWGLDVPNLLISVTGGAKDFHMKPRLKSIFRRGLVKVAQTTGAWIITGGSHTGVMKQVGEAVRGFSLSSSYSEGEVVTIGIATWGTVHNRESLIHPTGGFPAEYVMDEEGQGHLTCLDSNHSHFILVDDGTHGRYGVEIPLRARLEKFISEQTKERGGVAIKIPIACVVLEGGPGTLQTIYNAITHGTPCVIVEGSGRVADVIAQVAGLPISEITVCLIQQKLGSLFPEMFETFTESRIVEWTKKIQDIVRRRQLLTIFREGKDGQQDVDVAILQALLKASRSHDGFGHENWDHQLKLAVAWNRVDIARSEIFTDERVWGRELHPMMTAALIANKPEFVKLFLENGVQLTEFGTCDTLLYLYENLEPCCLFRYKLQKVLAEEPERPAPRLRMHHVAQVLRELLGDFSQPLYPRPRSSDQPRLLLPAPNLKFHVQGVSLRSLYKRSPRHVAFTMDPVRDLLLWAIVQNRRELAEIIWAQSQDCIAAALACSKILKQLSREEEDTDSLEEMLALADEYEQRAIGVFTECYRKDEERAQKLLVRVSEAWGKTTCLQLALEAKDMKFVSHGGVQAFLTKVWWGQLSVDNGLWRVVLCMLAFPLLATGLVSFRERRLQAVRGLARIRAFFNAPVVVFHLNTLSYFAFLCLFAYVLMVDFQPSPSGCECLIYLWLFSLVCEELRQLFCPPDECGLVKMVLLYLSDFWNKLDIAAILLFIAGLTCRLIPALLYPGRVILSLDFIMFCLRLMHIFTVSKTLGPKIIIVKRMMKDVFFFLFLLAVWVVSFGVAKQAILIHNERRVEWIFRGAVYQSYLTIFGQIPAYIDGRTALTPVGGGGGRLPPWLGNTLGSEFVLEQPQRGVIYIP
;
A
#
# COMPACT_ATOMS: atom_id res chain seq x y z
N MET A 1 49.78 8.63 -64.47
CA MET A 1 48.48 9.03 -65.05
C MET A 1 47.89 10.09 -64.15
N GLU A 2 47.73 11.29 -64.69
CA GLU A 2 46.89 12.39 -64.17
C GLU A 2 45.46 12.24 -64.74
N PRO A 3 44.42 12.99 -64.29
CA PRO A 3 44.29 13.91 -63.14
C PRO A 3 43.05 13.55 -62.23
N PRO A 4 42.50 14.42 -61.34
CA PRO A 4 41.63 14.06 -60.20
C PRO A 4 40.19 14.67 -60.28
N PRO A 5 39.61 15.44 -59.31
CA PRO A 5 39.31 15.27 -57.86
C PRO A 5 37.80 15.50 -57.49
N LEU A 6 37.45 15.54 -56.19
CA LEU A 6 36.56 16.53 -55.51
C LEU A 6 36.58 16.22 -53.98
N ARG A 7 37.21 16.98 -53.06
CA ARG A 7 36.96 18.36 -52.52
C ARG A 7 35.56 18.53 -51.89
N LYS A 8 35.36 19.16 -50.71
CA LYS A 8 36.22 19.83 -49.69
C LYS A 8 35.43 19.88 -48.34
N ALA A 9 36.04 19.75 -47.15
CA ALA A 9 36.52 20.83 -46.23
C ALA A 9 35.53 21.99 -45.97
N GLY A 10 35.31 22.51 -44.75
CA GLY A 10 35.94 22.29 -43.43
C GLY A 10 36.81 23.48 -42.95
N SER A 11 36.34 24.24 -41.95
CA SER A 11 37.03 25.37 -41.23
C SER A 11 36.01 26.16 -40.40
N ARG A 12 36.31 26.95 -39.35
CA ARG A 12 37.45 27.07 -38.40
C ARG A 12 36.96 27.91 -37.19
N GLN A 13 37.76 27.91 -36.13
CA GLN A 13 37.65 28.72 -34.91
C GLN A 13 38.37 30.08 -35.08
N GLU A 14 37.88 31.16 -34.46
CA GLU A 14 38.68 32.34 -34.07
C GLU A 14 37.94 33.22 -33.03
N ASP A 15 38.71 33.89 -32.16
CA ASP A 15 38.26 34.65 -30.98
C ASP A 15 38.03 36.15 -31.27
N GLY A 16 37.42 36.90 -30.33
CA GLY A 16 37.63 38.36 -30.25
C GLY A 16 36.54 39.26 -29.65
N PHE A 17 36.72 39.64 -28.38
CA PHE A 17 36.38 40.92 -27.72
C PHE A 17 35.39 41.94 -28.34
N GLY A 18 34.43 42.40 -27.52
CA GLY A 18 33.71 43.67 -27.73
C GLY A 18 32.68 44.01 -26.64
N GLY A 19 32.82 45.16 -25.96
CA GLY A 19 31.93 45.63 -24.89
C GLY A 19 30.66 46.37 -25.33
N PRO A 20 29.84 46.88 -24.39
CA PRO A 20 28.44 47.26 -24.59
C PRO A 20 28.23 48.72 -25.05
N PRO A 21 27.00 49.08 -25.46
CA PRO A 21 26.05 49.77 -24.56
C PRO A 21 24.64 49.13 -24.66
N GLY A 22 23.60 49.41 -23.87
CA GLY A 22 23.24 50.52 -22.99
C GLY A 22 21.70 50.61 -23.06
N GLY A 23 20.99 50.62 -21.93
CA GLY A 23 19.52 50.48 -21.92
C GLY A 23 18.76 51.80 -22.15
N VAL A 24 17.44 51.71 -22.33
CA VAL A 24 16.41 52.70 -21.93
C VAL A 24 15.03 51.98 -21.90
N ALA A 25 14.08 52.51 -21.13
CA ALA A 25 12.87 51.84 -20.67
C ALA A 25 11.59 52.12 -21.50
N ALA A 26 10.45 51.65 -20.97
CA ALA A 26 9.07 52.10 -21.24
C ALA A 26 8.43 51.60 -22.57
N THR A 27 7.11 51.32 -22.67
CA THR A 27 6.01 51.31 -21.69
C THR A 27 4.82 50.49 -22.22
N GLY A 28 4.05 49.88 -21.31
CA GLY A 28 2.58 49.85 -21.38
C GLY A 28 1.87 48.87 -22.33
N MET A 29 1.24 47.84 -21.75
CA MET A 29 -0.15 47.52 -22.09
C MET A 29 -0.88 46.88 -20.89
N VAL A 30 -2.09 47.37 -20.60
CA VAL A 30 -3.01 46.84 -19.58
C VAL A 30 -4.10 45.99 -20.28
N PRO A 31 -4.97 45.27 -19.56
CA PRO A 31 -5.00 43.82 -19.60
C PRO A 31 -6.18 43.26 -20.41
N ASN A 32 -6.19 41.95 -20.67
CA ASN A 32 -7.46 41.24 -20.73
C ASN A 32 -7.36 39.75 -20.38
N LEU A 33 -8.46 39.26 -19.80
CA LEU A 33 -8.73 37.89 -19.37
C LEU A 33 -8.56 36.87 -20.54
N ARG A 34 -8.38 35.55 -20.33
CA ARG A 34 -9.03 34.69 -19.32
C ARG A 34 -8.41 33.28 -19.30
N ARG A 35 -8.46 32.62 -18.13
CA ARG A 35 -8.32 31.15 -17.90
C ARG A 35 -7.02 30.45 -18.33
N SER A 36 -6.09 30.37 -17.38
CA SER A 36 -5.17 29.23 -17.28
C SER A 36 -5.90 27.96 -16.83
N ASN A 37 -5.75 26.88 -17.59
CA ASN A 37 -5.91 25.52 -17.05
C ASN A 37 -4.55 25.11 -16.46
N SER A 38 -4.42 25.09 -15.14
CA SER A 38 -3.19 24.73 -14.44
C SER A 38 -3.46 23.80 -13.25
N SER A 39 -3.75 22.53 -13.54
CA SER A 39 -3.88 21.44 -12.57
C SER A 39 -3.13 20.16 -12.99
N LEU A 40 -2.27 20.23 -14.00
CA LEU A 40 -1.28 19.20 -14.31
C LEU A 40 0.14 19.76 -14.08
N CYS A 41 1.04 18.88 -13.61
CA CYS A 41 2.43 19.13 -13.20
C CYS A 41 2.65 19.81 -11.83
N ARG A 42 2.40 19.08 -10.72
CA ARG A 42 3.05 19.37 -9.42
C ARG A 42 3.68 18.17 -8.68
N ASN A 43 3.49 16.92 -9.14
CA ASN A 43 3.86 15.72 -8.36
C ASN A 43 5.17 15.00 -8.76
N ARG A 44 6.12 15.64 -9.47
CA ARG A 44 7.44 15.02 -9.80
C ARG A 44 8.68 15.90 -9.52
N ARG A 45 8.60 16.89 -8.62
CA ARG A 45 9.78 17.62 -8.09
C ARG A 45 9.74 18.00 -6.59
N PRO A 46 9.59 17.07 -5.61
CA PRO A 46 9.72 17.42 -4.19
C PRO A 46 11.14 17.22 -3.62
N GLN A 47 11.91 16.24 -4.11
CA GLN A 47 13.12 15.77 -3.41
C GLN A 47 14.34 16.71 -3.54
N PHE A 48 14.62 17.26 -4.72
CA PHE A 48 15.80 18.11 -4.93
C PHE A 48 15.72 19.49 -4.25
N LEU A 49 14.53 20.09 -4.17
CA LEU A 49 14.34 21.40 -3.52
C LEU A 49 14.41 21.29 -1.99
N ASN A 50 13.76 20.27 -1.40
CA ASN A 50 13.79 20.04 0.06
C ASN A 50 15.20 19.78 0.62
N ASN A 51 16.09 19.14 -0.14
CA ASN A 51 17.46 18.89 0.33
C ASN A 51 18.27 20.18 0.46
N CYS A 52 18.12 21.13 -0.47
CA CYS A 52 18.88 22.38 -0.45
C CYS A 52 18.50 23.26 0.75
N GLU A 53 17.21 23.35 1.09
CA GLU A 53 16.74 24.08 2.28
C GLU A 53 17.18 23.39 3.59
N LYS A 54 17.15 22.05 3.64
CA LYS A 54 17.67 21.29 4.80
C LYS A 54 19.18 21.46 4.98
N GLN A 55 19.95 21.47 3.89
CA GLN A 55 21.40 21.70 3.93
C GLN A 55 21.74 23.12 4.38
N ALA A 56 21.01 24.13 3.92
CA ALA A 56 21.18 25.51 4.38
C ALA A 56 20.89 25.68 5.89
N ASN A 57 19.82 25.05 6.39
CA ASN A 57 19.51 25.05 7.83
C ASN A 57 20.53 24.24 8.66
N LEU A 58 21.20 23.25 8.06
CA LEU A 58 22.26 22.48 8.72
C LEU A 58 23.54 23.31 8.87
N SER A 59 23.92 24.07 7.83
CA SER A 59 25.17 24.83 7.79
C SER A 59 25.17 26.06 8.70
N SER A 60 24.01 26.62 9.04
CA SER A 60 23.89 27.63 10.12
C SER A 60 23.88 27.00 11.52
N TRP A 61 23.09 25.95 11.73
CA TRP A 61 22.88 25.39 13.07
C TRP A 61 24.13 24.76 13.70
N ILE A 62 24.95 24.06 12.90
CA ILE A 62 26.16 23.37 13.40
C ILE A 62 27.16 24.34 14.06
N PRO A 63 27.69 25.37 13.39
CA PRO A 63 28.69 26.27 14.01
C PRO A 63 28.14 27.09 15.18
N GLU A 64 26.82 27.30 15.27
CA GLU A 64 26.18 27.97 16.42
C GLU A 64 26.12 27.09 17.68
N ASN A 65 25.92 25.78 17.53
CA ASN A 65 25.65 24.85 18.64
C ASN A 65 26.81 23.90 18.96
N ILE A 66 27.72 23.70 18.02
CA ILE A 66 28.82 22.73 18.10
C ILE A 66 30.16 23.45 18.06
N LYS A 67 30.99 23.15 19.06
CA LYS A 67 32.35 23.67 19.19
C LYS A 67 33.40 22.60 18.92
N LYS A 68 34.61 23.03 18.59
CA LYS A 68 35.88 22.28 18.57
C LYS A 68 36.79 22.75 19.72
N LYS A 69 37.92 22.07 19.95
CA LYS A 69 38.93 22.46 20.93
C LYS A 69 40.26 22.75 20.26
N GLU A 70 40.92 23.85 20.60
CA GLU A 70 42.21 24.24 20.02
C GLU A 70 43.18 24.75 21.07
N CYS A 71 44.46 24.41 20.91
CA CYS A 71 45.52 24.79 21.85
C CYS A 71 46.00 26.22 21.57
N VAL A 72 45.62 27.14 22.44
CA VAL A 72 45.84 28.59 22.33
C VAL A 72 47.14 29.08 22.98
N HIS A 73 47.95 28.17 23.52
CA HIS A 73 49.28 28.51 24.06
C HIS A 73 50.29 27.46 23.62
N PHE A 74 51.43 27.90 23.09
CA PHE A 74 52.57 27.02 22.83
C PHE A 74 53.34 26.77 24.14
N VAL A 75 53.55 25.51 24.49
CA VAL A 75 54.41 25.06 25.59
C VAL A 75 55.31 23.98 25.01
N GLU A 76 56.62 24.22 24.99
CA GLU A 76 57.58 23.37 24.27
C GLU A 76 57.74 22.00 24.97
N ARG A 77 57.57 20.92 24.20
CA ARG A 77 57.72 19.56 24.71
C ARG A 77 59.19 19.15 24.71
N SER A 78 59.64 18.55 25.81
CA SER A 78 61.02 18.04 25.98
C SER A 78 61.46 16.95 25.00
N LYS A 79 60.54 16.41 24.19
CA LYS A 79 60.80 15.40 23.16
C LYS A 79 60.41 15.93 21.78
N LEU A 80 61.39 16.02 20.89
CA LEU A 80 61.21 16.36 19.47
C LEU A 80 60.28 15.34 18.77
N SER A 81 59.65 15.77 17.67
CA SER A 81 58.86 14.87 16.82
C SER A 81 59.74 13.87 16.04
N ASP A 82 59.11 12.85 15.47
CA ASP A 82 59.77 11.85 14.62
C ASP A 82 60.49 12.47 13.40
N ALA A 83 60.08 13.68 12.98
CA ALA A 83 60.70 14.48 11.92
C ALA A 83 61.71 15.54 12.44
N GLY A 84 62.10 15.48 13.72
CA GLY A 84 63.06 16.41 14.33
C GLY A 84 62.55 17.84 14.54
N LYS A 85 61.26 18.11 14.36
CA LYS A 85 60.66 19.43 14.60
C LYS A 85 60.30 19.64 16.07
N VAL A 86 60.40 20.88 16.52
CA VAL A 86 59.89 21.32 17.83
C VAL A 86 58.36 21.22 17.85
N VAL A 87 57.83 20.55 18.88
CA VAL A 87 56.40 20.32 19.08
C VAL A 87 55.94 20.85 20.43
N CYS A 88 54.69 21.29 20.49
CA CYS A 88 54.02 21.66 21.73
C CYS A 88 53.68 20.39 22.55
N GLU A 89 53.45 20.53 23.86
CA GLU A 89 52.95 19.44 24.72
C GLU A 89 51.60 18.88 24.26
N CYS A 90 50.79 19.69 23.54
CA CYS A 90 49.57 19.22 22.87
C CYS A 90 49.85 18.29 21.66
N GLY A 91 51.08 18.27 21.13
CA GLY A 91 51.53 17.42 20.03
C GLY A 91 51.58 18.09 18.65
N TYR A 92 51.02 19.29 18.49
CA TYR A 92 51.09 20.06 17.24
C TYR A 92 52.46 20.74 17.06
N THR A 93 52.88 20.95 15.80
CA THR A 93 54.11 21.71 15.50
C THR A 93 53.88 23.21 15.66
N ARG A 94 54.96 23.99 15.79
CA ARG A 94 54.89 25.46 15.90
C ARG A 94 54.18 26.14 14.72
N GLU A 95 54.23 25.52 13.53
CA GLU A 95 53.59 25.99 12.30
C GLU A 95 52.06 25.76 12.29
N GLN A 96 51.56 24.83 13.11
CA GLN A 96 50.14 24.43 13.17
C GLN A 96 49.35 25.19 14.26
N HIS A 97 50.00 26.07 15.02
CA HIS A 97 49.33 26.94 15.99
C HIS A 97 48.94 28.29 15.36
N LEU A 98 47.77 28.80 15.74
CA LEU A 98 47.33 30.17 15.42
C LEU A 98 48.38 31.20 15.91
N GLU A 99 48.59 32.28 15.16
CA GLU A 99 49.58 33.33 15.50
C GLU A 99 49.41 33.92 16.91
N GLY A 100 48.18 33.95 17.42
CA GLY A 100 47.87 34.38 18.79
C GLY A 100 48.50 33.50 19.86
N ALA A 101 48.66 32.20 19.61
CA ALA A 101 49.19 31.20 20.54
C ALA A 101 50.73 31.21 20.68
N LEU A 102 51.40 31.97 19.80
CA LEU A 102 52.84 32.18 19.80
C LEU A 102 53.26 33.46 20.54
N ARG A 103 52.29 34.24 21.07
CA ARG A 103 52.55 35.51 21.78
C ARG A 103 52.88 35.25 23.26
N PRO A 104 54.05 35.67 23.76
CA PRO A 104 54.41 35.46 25.16
C PRO A 104 53.77 36.52 26.06
N TYR A 105 52.61 36.23 26.67
CA TYR A 105 52.02 37.10 27.69
C TYR A 105 51.44 36.33 28.89
N ALA A 106 51.91 36.73 30.08
CA ALA A 106 51.29 36.60 31.41
C ALA A 106 51.29 35.27 32.20
N PHE A 107 51.63 34.09 31.66
CA PHE A 107 51.78 32.87 32.48
C PHE A 107 53.13 32.15 32.31
N LEU A 108 54.01 32.33 33.30
CA LEU A 108 55.22 31.52 33.52
C LEU A 108 54.86 30.20 34.20
N SER A 109 54.19 29.30 33.47
CA SER A 109 53.90 27.93 33.90
C SER A 109 54.64 26.97 32.98
N GLU A 110 55.61 26.21 33.51
CA GLU A 110 56.39 25.24 32.73
C GLU A 110 55.58 23.98 32.37
N GLU A 111 54.48 23.71 33.09
CA GLU A 111 53.60 22.55 32.86
C GLU A 111 52.39 22.90 31.97
N TRP A 112 52.11 22.07 30.95
CA TRP A 112 50.93 22.22 30.10
C TRP A 112 49.65 21.63 30.74
N ASP A 113 48.73 22.50 31.18
CA ASP A 113 47.39 22.11 31.65
C ASP A 113 46.34 22.31 30.53
N PRO A 114 45.62 21.25 30.09
CA PRO A 114 44.50 21.36 29.14
C PRO A 114 43.46 22.42 29.53
N LYS A 115 43.21 22.62 30.83
CA LYS A 115 42.19 23.57 31.31
C LYS A 115 42.58 25.04 31.12
N LYS A 116 43.87 25.32 30.91
CA LYS A 116 44.40 26.68 30.74
C LYS A 116 44.81 26.94 29.28
N HIS A 117 45.37 25.94 28.61
CA HIS A 117 45.99 26.10 27.30
C HIS A 117 45.12 25.66 26.12
N VAL A 118 43.96 25.06 26.36
CA VAL A 118 42.97 24.70 25.32
C VAL A 118 41.71 25.54 25.50
N GLN A 119 41.19 26.12 24.41
CA GLN A 119 39.92 26.86 24.39
C GLN A 119 38.95 26.25 23.39
N GLU A 120 37.65 26.48 23.62
CA GLU A 120 36.60 26.05 22.71
C GLU A 120 36.28 27.13 21.66
N MET A 121 36.24 26.73 20.39
CA MET A 121 35.94 27.59 19.24
C MET A 121 34.77 27.01 18.43
N PRO A 122 34.02 27.78 17.61
CA PRO A 122 33.03 27.22 16.68
C PRO A 122 33.64 26.15 15.77
N THR A 123 32.90 25.08 15.47
CA THR A 123 33.44 23.98 14.64
C THR A 123 33.54 24.36 13.15
N ASP A 124 34.59 23.85 12.50
CA ASP A 124 35.00 24.18 11.12
C ASP A 124 35.09 22.97 10.20
N ALA A 125 34.72 21.78 10.70
CA ALA A 125 34.81 20.52 9.97
C ALA A 125 33.50 19.74 10.15
N PHE A 126 32.61 19.88 9.17
CA PHE A 126 31.33 19.18 9.13
C PHE A 126 30.83 19.05 7.68
N GLY A 127 30.01 18.04 7.41
CA GLY A 127 29.34 17.89 6.12
C GLY A 127 29.16 16.44 5.69
N ASP A 128 29.21 16.21 4.38
CA ASP A 128 29.12 14.90 3.76
C ASP A 128 30.52 14.46 3.28
N ILE A 129 30.96 13.25 3.66
CA ILE A 129 32.27 12.68 3.31
C ILE A 129 32.12 11.64 2.18
N VAL A 130 32.99 11.71 1.18
CA VAL A 130 33.07 10.75 0.06
C VAL A 130 34.48 10.18 -0.02
N PHE A 131 34.58 8.85 0.00
CA PHE A 131 35.85 8.12 -0.07
C PHE A 131 36.26 7.93 -1.54
N THR A 132 37.42 8.47 -1.93
CA THR A 132 37.89 8.40 -3.31
C THR A 132 38.16 6.96 -3.75
N GLY A 133 37.60 6.53 -4.89
CA GLY A 133 37.90 5.24 -5.52
C GLY A 133 37.20 4.00 -4.93
N LEU A 134 36.41 4.14 -3.84
CA LEU A 134 35.83 3.00 -3.10
C LEU A 134 34.30 3.02 -3.00
N GLY A 135 33.64 3.43 -4.08
CA GLY A 135 32.19 3.39 -4.26
C GLY A 135 31.46 4.67 -3.84
N GLN A 136 30.28 4.91 -4.44
CA GLN A 136 29.50 6.15 -4.27
C GLN A 136 28.67 6.19 -2.98
N LYS A 137 29.22 5.77 -1.84
CA LYS A 137 28.55 5.92 -0.54
C LYS A 137 28.95 7.24 0.11
N MET A 138 27.98 8.11 0.33
CA MET A 138 28.15 9.38 1.05
C MET A 138 27.93 9.13 2.55
N GLY A 139 28.96 9.33 3.36
CA GLY A 139 28.83 9.38 4.81
C GLY A 139 28.54 10.81 5.29
N LYS A 140 28.13 10.98 6.55
CA LYS A 140 28.08 12.31 7.21
C LYS A 140 29.14 12.41 8.29
N TYR A 141 29.76 13.57 8.46
CA TYR A 141 30.77 13.79 9.50
C TYR A 141 30.60 15.13 10.23
N VAL A 142 31.07 15.17 11.48
CA VAL A 142 31.11 16.37 12.31
C VAL A 142 32.28 16.30 13.32
N ARG A 143 33.04 17.38 13.44
CA ARG A 143 34.05 17.60 14.50
C ARG A 143 33.39 18.22 15.73
N ILE A 144 33.62 17.64 16.91
CA ILE A 144 33.00 18.04 18.17
C ILE A 144 33.99 18.09 19.34
N SER A 145 33.82 19.07 20.23
CA SER A 145 34.54 19.16 21.50
C SER A 145 34.23 17.96 22.38
N GLN A 146 35.26 17.44 23.06
CA GLN A 146 35.13 16.38 24.06
C GLN A 146 34.10 16.71 25.16
N ASP A 147 33.85 17.99 25.46
CA ASP A 147 32.91 18.43 26.49
C ASP A 147 31.48 18.66 25.99
N THR A 148 31.21 18.48 24.69
CA THR A 148 29.88 18.64 24.09
C THR A 148 28.84 17.76 24.79
N PRO A 149 27.68 18.30 25.22
CA PRO A 149 26.67 17.52 25.91
C PRO A 149 25.99 16.50 24.96
N PRO A 150 25.75 15.24 25.40
CA PRO A 150 25.11 14.21 24.57
C PRO A 150 23.77 14.56 23.93
N SER A 151 22.98 15.45 24.56
CA SER A 151 21.70 15.91 24.05
C SER A 151 21.80 16.64 22.70
N VAL A 152 22.86 17.44 22.50
CA VAL A 152 23.11 18.16 21.23
C VAL A 152 23.47 17.17 20.13
N ILE A 153 24.28 16.15 20.44
CA ILE A 153 24.65 15.08 19.51
C ILE A 153 23.41 14.27 19.11
N TYR A 154 22.55 13.90 20.07
CA TYR A 154 21.32 13.17 19.79
C TYR A 154 20.31 14.00 18.96
N HIS A 155 20.23 15.31 19.19
CA HIS A 155 19.43 16.22 18.38
C HIS A 155 19.95 16.32 16.93
N LEU A 156 21.28 16.46 16.75
CA LEU A 156 21.93 16.41 15.44
C LEU A 156 21.60 15.11 14.69
N MET A 157 21.76 13.96 15.35
CA MET A 157 21.51 12.65 14.73
C MET A 157 20.05 12.48 14.28
N THR A 158 19.09 12.86 15.12
CA THR A 158 17.66 12.62 14.85
C THR A 158 17.01 13.67 13.95
N GLN A 159 17.21 14.96 14.22
CA GLN A 159 16.52 16.04 13.49
C GLN A 159 17.25 16.44 12.20
N HIS A 160 18.58 16.50 12.27
CA HIS A 160 19.41 17.11 11.22
C HIS A 160 20.00 16.08 10.24
N TRP A 161 20.49 14.94 10.74
CA TRP A 161 20.89 13.81 9.91
C TRP A 161 19.68 12.93 9.49
N GLY A 162 18.54 13.10 10.16
CA GLY A 162 17.30 12.38 9.83
C GLY A 162 17.31 10.90 10.19
N LEU A 163 18.12 10.50 11.19
CA LEU A 163 18.17 9.11 11.64
C LEU A 163 16.97 8.78 12.53
N ASP A 164 16.25 7.72 12.15
CA ASP A 164 15.23 7.12 13.00
C ASP A 164 15.82 6.67 14.35
N VAL A 165 15.09 6.96 15.43
CA VAL A 165 15.45 6.53 16.79
C VAL A 165 15.57 5.01 16.82
N PRO A 166 16.68 4.42 17.30
CA PRO A 166 16.91 2.98 17.20
C PRO A 166 15.99 2.19 18.15
N ASN A 167 15.70 0.93 17.81
CA ASN A 167 15.04 0.00 18.76
C ASN A 167 16.04 -0.75 19.66
N LEU A 168 17.34 -0.63 19.35
CA LEU A 168 18.45 -1.27 20.04
C LEU A 168 19.76 -0.51 19.74
N LEU A 169 20.61 -0.34 20.74
CA LEU A 169 21.96 0.21 20.58
C LEU A 169 23.00 -0.89 20.77
N ILE A 170 23.89 -1.08 19.78
CA ILE A 170 24.96 -2.08 19.83
C ILE A 170 26.30 -1.35 19.86
N SER A 171 26.97 -1.38 21.01
CA SER A 171 28.30 -0.81 21.18
C SER A 171 29.37 -1.88 20.94
N VAL A 172 30.05 -1.85 19.80
CA VAL A 172 31.15 -2.78 19.49
C VAL A 172 32.47 -2.20 19.98
N THR A 173 33.18 -2.95 20.83
CA THR A 173 34.46 -2.54 21.43
C THR A 173 35.47 -3.68 21.34
N GLY A 174 36.77 -3.35 21.39
CA GLY A 174 37.81 -4.36 21.23
C GLY A 174 39.20 -3.82 21.01
N GLY A 175 40.02 -4.59 20.29
CA GLY A 175 41.37 -4.21 19.89
C GLY A 175 41.39 -3.15 18.79
N ALA A 176 42.20 -2.10 18.98
CA ALA A 176 42.47 -1.07 17.96
C ALA A 176 43.59 -1.44 16.98
N LYS A 177 44.40 -2.45 17.30
CA LYS A 177 45.38 -3.07 16.39
C LYS A 177 44.74 -4.20 15.61
N ASP A 178 45.24 -4.46 14.41
CA ASP A 178 44.82 -5.62 13.62
C ASP A 178 45.14 -6.94 14.32
N PHE A 179 44.26 -7.93 14.11
CA PHE A 179 44.32 -9.25 14.73
C PHE A 179 43.68 -10.30 13.83
N HIS A 180 44.12 -11.55 13.96
CA HIS A 180 43.61 -12.66 13.18
C HIS A 180 42.61 -13.50 13.98
N MET A 181 41.38 -13.57 13.46
CA MET A 181 40.31 -14.43 13.99
C MET A 181 40.14 -15.65 13.07
N LYS A 182 39.76 -16.81 13.64
CA LYS A 182 39.42 -18.02 12.86
C LYS A 182 38.38 -17.67 11.78
N PRO A 183 38.55 -18.09 10.50
CA PRO A 183 37.64 -17.69 9.41
C PRO A 183 36.16 -18.03 9.65
N ARG A 184 35.88 -19.15 10.34
CA ARG A 184 34.51 -19.57 10.71
C ARG A 184 33.89 -18.66 11.77
N LEU A 185 34.62 -18.34 12.85
CA LEU A 185 34.16 -17.39 13.85
C LEU A 185 33.97 -15.98 13.24
N LYS A 186 34.87 -15.59 12.33
CA LYS A 186 34.82 -14.34 11.56
C LYS A 186 33.53 -14.22 10.74
N SER A 187 33.13 -15.29 10.02
CA SER A 187 31.89 -15.27 9.21
C SER A 187 30.63 -15.32 10.08
N ILE A 188 30.62 -16.12 11.15
CA ILE A 188 29.50 -16.19 12.12
C ILE A 188 29.28 -14.83 12.81
N PHE A 189 30.35 -14.16 13.25
CA PHE A 189 30.28 -12.83 13.83
C PHE A 189 29.73 -11.79 12.84
N ARG A 190 30.30 -11.71 11.63
CA ARG A 190 29.87 -10.73 10.61
C ARG A 190 28.40 -10.91 10.23
N ARG A 191 27.97 -12.17 10.00
CA ARG A 191 26.57 -12.49 9.69
C ARG A 191 25.65 -12.12 10.85
N GLY A 192 25.99 -12.54 12.08
CA GLY A 192 25.18 -12.27 13.26
C GLY A 192 25.01 -10.77 13.55
N LEU A 193 26.09 -9.98 13.48
CA LEU A 193 26.06 -8.54 13.76
C LEU A 193 25.18 -7.77 12.77
N VAL A 194 25.30 -8.06 11.46
CA VAL A 194 24.45 -7.46 10.43
C VAL A 194 22.98 -7.88 10.62
N LYS A 195 22.74 -9.18 10.83
CA LYS A 195 21.40 -9.77 10.97
C LYS A 195 20.64 -9.16 12.15
N VAL A 196 21.27 -8.97 13.31
CA VAL A 196 20.62 -8.28 14.45
C VAL A 196 20.35 -6.80 14.12
N ALA A 197 21.27 -6.10 13.47
CA ALA A 197 21.09 -4.68 13.18
C ALA A 197 19.97 -4.43 12.16
N GLN A 198 19.90 -5.23 11.10
CA GLN A 198 18.85 -5.16 10.08
C GLN A 198 17.48 -5.53 10.66
N THR A 199 17.36 -6.69 11.33
CA THR A 199 16.06 -7.19 11.83
C THR A 199 15.46 -6.32 12.94
N THR A 200 16.30 -5.70 13.77
CA THR A 200 15.81 -4.84 14.87
C THR A 200 15.80 -3.35 14.53
N GLY A 201 16.48 -2.89 13.48
CA GLY A 201 16.72 -1.46 13.26
C GLY A 201 17.61 -0.88 14.37
N ALA A 202 18.75 -1.53 14.62
CA ALA A 202 19.72 -1.10 15.62
C ALA A 202 20.74 -0.12 15.05
N TRP A 203 21.25 0.76 15.90
CA TRP A 203 22.46 1.53 15.61
C TRP A 203 23.69 0.76 16.10
N ILE A 204 24.70 0.62 15.24
CA ILE A 204 26.01 0.07 15.62
C ILE A 204 26.95 1.25 15.91
N ILE A 205 27.39 1.40 17.16
CA ILE A 205 28.43 2.36 17.55
C ILE A 205 29.77 1.62 17.65
N THR A 206 30.80 2.17 17.03
CA THR A 206 32.18 1.67 17.08
C THR A 206 33.18 2.84 16.94
N GLY A 207 34.49 2.59 16.96
CA GLY A 207 35.51 3.64 16.93
C GLY A 207 35.81 4.24 15.54
N GLY A 208 35.28 3.66 14.45
CA GLY A 208 35.30 4.25 13.10
C GLY A 208 36.64 4.31 12.36
N SER A 209 37.75 3.84 12.94
CA SER A 209 39.04 3.75 12.23
C SER A 209 39.13 2.49 11.35
N HIS A 210 39.97 2.51 10.32
CA HIS A 210 40.21 1.37 9.45
C HIS A 210 41.24 0.37 10.04
N THR A 211 41.12 0.04 11.34
CA THR A 211 42.02 -0.87 12.05
C THR A 211 41.28 -1.80 13.00
N GLY A 212 41.85 -2.97 13.29
CA GLY A 212 41.41 -3.88 14.33
C GLY A 212 39.94 -4.28 14.22
N VAL A 213 39.21 -4.21 15.34
CA VAL A 213 37.79 -4.57 15.41
C VAL A 213 36.91 -3.65 14.55
N MET A 214 37.30 -2.40 14.35
CA MET A 214 36.52 -1.42 13.58
C MET A 214 36.53 -1.79 12.08
N LYS A 215 37.68 -2.19 11.54
CA LYS A 215 37.83 -2.80 10.20
C LYS A 215 36.99 -4.08 10.05
N GLN A 216 36.90 -4.92 11.08
CA GLN A 216 36.06 -6.12 11.06
C GLN A 216 34.55 -5.83 10.97
N VAL A 217 34.09 -4.75 11.62
CA VAL A 217 32.69 -4.27 11.53
C VAL A 217 32.42 -3.64 10.17
N GLY A 218 33.31 -2.78 9.67
CA GLY A 218 33.19 -2.14 8.35
C GLY A 218 33.09 -3.18 7.23
N GLU A 219 33.95 -4.20 7.23
CA GLU A 219 33.87 -5.30 6.27
C GLU A 219 32.57 -6.14 6.39
N ALA A 220 31.94 -6.20 7.56
CA ALA A 220 30.65 -6.87 7.74
C ALA A 220 29.53 -6.11 7.02
N VAL A 221 29.48 -4.79 7.23
CA VAL A 221 28.53 -3.87 6.58
C VAL A 221 28.74 -3.85 5.06
N ARG A 222 30.00 -3.86 4.60
CA ARG A 222 30.32 -3.97 3.17
C ARG A 222 29.81 -5.26 2.54
N GLY A 223 30.05 -6.39 3.20
CA GLY A 223 29.56 -7.70 2.74
C GLY A 223 28.04 -7.72 2.62
N PHE A 224 27.33 -7.07 3.55
CA PHE A 224 25.89 -6.87 3.46
C PHE A 224 25.49 -5.96 2.30
N SER A 225 26.06 -4.76 2.17
CA SER A 225 25.72 -3.79 1.11
C SER A 225 25.95 -4.32 -0.31
N LEU A 226 26.85 -5.29 -0.50
CA LEU A 226 27.03 -5.98 -1.79
C LEU A 226 26.02 -7.12 -2.04
N SER A 227 25.40 -7.65 -0.98
CA SER A 227 24.42 -8.76 -1.06
C SER A 227 22.95 -8.31 -1.01
N SER A 228 22.69 -7.09 -0.53
CA SER A 228 21.34 -6.54 -0.35
C SER A 228 20.96 -5.67 -1.55
N SER A 229 20.04 -6.17 -2.38
CA SER A 229 19.49 -5.42 -3.52
C SER A 229 18.39 -4.43 -3.15
N TYR A 230 17.99 -4.37 -1.87
CA TYR A 230 16.90 -3.54 -1.36
C TYR A 230 17.44 -2.35 -0.56
N SER A 231 16.94 -1.15 -0.84
CA SER A 231 17.27 0.09 -0.13
C SER A 231 16.53 0.25 1.21
N GLU A 232 15.55 -0.59 1.50
CA GLU A 232 14.80 -0.56 2.76
C GLU A 232 15.54 -1.36 3.85
N GLY A 233 16.00 -0.65 4.88
CA GLY A 233 16.74 -1.25 6.00
C GLY A 233 18.26 -1.13 5.91
N GLU A 234 18.78 0.00 5.42
CA GLU A 234 20.23 0.28 5.51
C GLU A 234 20.72 0.26 6.98
N VAL A 235 21.82 -0.45 7.22
CA VAL A 235 22.41 -0.60 8.54
C VAL A 235 23.12 0.69 8.97
N VAL A 236 22.57 1.39 9.97
CA VAL A 236 23.17 2.61 10.52
C VAL A 236 24.37 2.27 11.39
N THR A 237 25.56 2.68 10.95
CA THR A 237 26.83 2.47 11.65
C THR A 237 27.53 3.80 11.90
N ILE A 238 27.80 4.10 13.16
CA ILE A 238 28.36 5.37 13.63
C ILE A 238 29.77 5.12 14.16
N GLY A 239 30.75 5.72 13.50
CA GLY A 239 32.14 5.76 13.95
C GLY A 239 32.39 6.96 14.85
N ILE A 240 32.75 6.72 16.11
CA ILE A 240 33.21 7.77 17.03
C ILE A 240 34.73 7.69 17.12
N ALA A 241 35.42 8.55 16.37
CA ALA A 241 36.87 8.55 16.22
C ALA A 241 37.51 9.79 16.88
N THR A 242 38.79 9.74 17.21
CA THR A 242 39.54 10.86 17.77
C THR A 242 40.13 11.75 16.68
N TRP A 243 39.66 13.00 16.56
CA TRP A 243 40.15 13.98 15.58
C TRP A 243 41.68 14.09 15.59
N GLY A 244 42.27 14.09 16.78
CA GLY A 244 43.72 14.12 17.02
C GLY A 244 44.53 13.03 16.32
N THR A 245 43.92 11.88 15.98
CA THR A 245 44.59 10.72 15.38
C THR A 245 44.19 10.43 13.93
N VAL A 246 43.29 11.24 13.33
CA VAL A 246 42.86 11.04 11.94
C VAL A 246 43.97 11.47 10.97
N HIS A 247 44.37 10.55 10.08
CA HIS A 247 45.26 10.85 8.96
C HIS A 247 44.49 11.55 7.82
N ASN A 248 45.16 12.39 7.02
CA ASN A 248 44.57 13.21 5.94
C ASN A 248 43.37 14.09 6.35
N ARG A 249 43.29 14.51 7.62
CA ARG A 249 42.14 15.26 8.16
C ARG A 249 41.94 16.65 7.56
N GLU A 250 42.95 17.23 6.91
CA GLU A 250 42.89 18.60 6.38
C GLU A 250 41.89 18.74 5.22
N SER A 251 41.62 17.68 4.45
CA SER A 251 40.56 17.71 3.42
C SER A 251 39.13 17.80 3.99
N LEU A 252 38.98 17.63 5.31
CA LEU A 252 37.69 17.70 6.00
C LEU A 252 37.42 19.09 6.64
N ILE A 253 38.39 20.01 6.59
CA ILE A 253 38.28 21.35 7.22
C ILE A 253 37.72 22.35 6.20
N HIS A 254 36.45 22.72 6.38
CA HIS A 254 35.71 23.64 5.52
C HIS A 254 34.75 24.49 6.38
N PRO A 255 35.05 25.77 6.66
CA PRO A 255 34.27 26.59 7.61
C PRO A 255 32.77 26.74 7.28
N THR A 256 32.39 26.63 6.01
CA THR A 256 31.00 26.69 5.52
C THR A 256 30.33 25.30 5.42
N GLY A 257 31.05 24.24 5.80
CA GLY A 257 30.72 22.84 5.57
C GLY A 257 31.18 22.31 4.21
N GLY A 258 31.52 21.02 4.16
CA GLY A 258 31.92 20.30 2.94
C GLY A 258 30.81 19.40 2.41
N PHE A 259 30.24 19.74 1.25
CA PHE A 259 29.07 19.04 0.68
C PHE A 259 29.28 18.73 -0.83
N PRO A 260 30.08 17.72 -1.21
CA PRO A 260 30.84 16.79 -0.36
C PRO A 260 32.29 17.22 -0.12
N ALA A 261 32.90 16.68 0.95
CA ALA A 261 34.35 16.67 1.16
C ALA A 261 34.94 15.33 0.67
N GLU A 262 35.99 15.39 -0.16
CA GLU A 262 36.70 14.20 -0.63
C GLU A 262 37.76 13.76 0.39
N TYR A 263 37.81 12.46 0.69
CA TYR A 263 38.78 11.87 1.60
C TYR A 263 39.51 10.69 0.96
N VAL A 264 40.84 10.76 1.00
CA VAL A 264 41.74 9.73 0.47
C VAL A 264 42.25 8.87 1.63
N MET A 265 41.95 7.57 1.58
CA MET A 265 42.54 6.61 2.50
C MET A 265 43.95 6.25 2.05
N ASP A 266 44.93 6.46 2.92
CA ASP A 266 46.33 6.10 2.71
C ASP A 266 46.78 5.21 3.88
N GLU A 267 46.74 3.89 3.67
CA GLU A 267 47.18 2.91 4.68
C GLU A 267 48.71 2.87 4.82
N GLU A 268 49.47 3.35 3.83
CA GLU A 268 50.93 3.26 3.79
C GLU A 268 51.60 4.51 4.42
N GLY A 269 51.03 5.71 4.18
CA GLY A 269 51.53 6.99 4.69
C GLY A 269 51.09 7.38 6.11
N GLN A 270 50.17 6.63 6.75
CA GLN A 270 49.54 7.03 8.03
C GLN A 270 50.49 7.10 9.24
N GLY A 271 51.61 6.39 9.25
CA GLY A 271 52.60 6.41 10.34
C GLY A 271 52.02 5.97 11.69
N HIS A 272 51.99 6.88 12.67
CA HIS A 272 51.39 6.64 14.00
C HIS A 272 49.90 7.03 14.10
N LEU A 273 49.33 7.58 13.02
CA LEU A 273 47.92 7.98 12.89
C LEU A 273 47.09 6.85 12.26
N THR A 274 45.78 7.04 12.16
CA THR A 274 44.85 6.06 11.54
C THR A 274 43.93 6.71 10.53
N CYS A 275 43.65 6.02 9.41
CA CYS A 275 42.56 6.37 8.50
C CYS A 275 41.16 6.04 9.07
N LEU A 276 40.14 6.76 8.58
CA LEU A 276 38.72 6.44 8.81
C LEU A 276 38.27 5.25 7.95
N ASP A 277 37.34 4.42 8.43
CA ASP A 277 36.83 3.26 7.68
C ASP A 277 35.68 3.62 6.73
N SER A 278 35.87 3.38 5.43
CA SER A 278 34.94 3.79 4.36
C SER A 278 33.54 3.15 4.38
N ASN A 279 33.28 2.15 5.22
CA ASN A 279 32.01 1.41 5.24
C ASN A 279 31.03 1.94 6.28
N HIS A 280 31.41 2.98 7.04
CA HIS A 280 30.55 3.60 8.05
C HIS A 280 29.68 4.70 7.42
N SER A 281 28.42 4.80 7.85
CA SER A 281 27.49 5.83 7.36
C SER A 281 27.66 7.19 8.05
N HIS A 282 28.09 7.23 9.31
CA HIS A 282 28.20 8.46 10.09
C HIS A 282 29.49 8.51 10.91
N PHE A 283 30.10 9.69 11.02
CA PHE A 283 31.32 9.94 11.79
C PHE A 283 31.13 11.08 12.80
N ILE A 284 31.55 10.83 14.02
CA ILE A 284 31.64 11.81 15.10
C ILE A 284 33.11 11.90 15.49
N LEU A 285 33.75 13.02 15.18
CA LEU A 285 35.19 13.23 15.35
C LEU A 285 35.43 14.04 16.62
N VAL A 286 35.86 13.36 17.68
CA VAL A 286 36.00 13.92 19.04
C VAL A 286 37.35 14.61 19.19
N ASP A 287 37.34 15.83 19.70
CA ASP A 287 38.49 16.73 19.76
C ASP A 287 38.74 17.23 21.19
N ASP A 288 39.97 17.04 21.69
CA ASP A 288 40.48 17.62 22.94
C ASP A 288 41.56 18.69 22.72
N GLY A 289 41.85 19.05 21.46
CA GLY A 289 42.93 19.97 21.10
C GLY A 289 44.33 19.33 21.09
N THR A 290 44.44 18.00 21.13
CA THR A 290 45.74 17.29 21.05
C THR A 290 45.94 16.51 19.75
N HIS A 291 47.21 16.26 19.42
CA HIS A 291 47.63 15.49 18.26
C HIS A 291 48.22 14.13 18.69
N GLY A 292 47.87 13.05 17.99
CA GLY A 292 48.44 11.72 18.19
C GLY A 292 48.05 10.99 19.50
N ARG A 293 47.11 11.53 20.30
CA ARG A 293 46.63 10.88 21.53
C ARG A 293 45.37 10.06 21.27
N TYR A 294 45.43 8.76 21.56
CA TYR A 294 44.30 7.82 21.46
C TYR A 294 43.49 7.76 22.76
N GLY A 295 42.20 7.39 22.67
CA GLY A 295 41.32 7.15 23.82
C GLY A 295 40.56 8.38 24.34
N VAL A 296 40.70 9.53 23.67
CA VAL A 296 40.01 10.80 23.97
C VAL A 296 38.48 10.68 23.83
N GLU A 297 38.03 9.78 22.95
CA GLU A 297 36.63 9.51 22.61
C GLU A 297 35.89 8.69 23.68
N ILE A 298 36.61 7.88 24.46
CA ILE A 298 36.02 6.90 25.39
C ILE A 298 35.04 7.54 26.40
N PRO A 299 35.36 8.67 27.07
CA PRO A 299 34.43 9.29 28.04
C PRO A 299 33.19 9.87 27.36
N LEU A 300 33.32 10.46 26.17
CA LEU A 300 32.19 11.01 25.45
C LEU A 300 31.27 9.89 24.95
N ARG A 301 31.85 8.83 24.36
CA ARG A 301 31.13 7.63 23.91
C ARG A 301 30.31 7.02 25.04
N ALA A 302 30.89 6.82 26.22
CA ALA A 302 30.16 6.29 27.38
C ALA A 302 29.01 7.20 27.84
N ARG A 303 29.20 8.53 27.84
CA ARG A 303 28.11 9.49 28.15
C ARG A 303 27.01 9.49 27.09
N LEU A 304 27.36 9.38 25.82
CA LEU A 304 26.42 9.35 24.69
C LEU A 304 25.60 8.07 24.67
N GLU A 305 26.26 6.91 24.79
CA GLU A 305 25.62 5.59 24.90
C GLU A 305 24.63 5.54 26.06
N LYS A 306 25.02 6.04 27.24
CA LYS A 306 24.13 6.15 28.39
C LYS A 306 22.94 7.07 28.12
N PHE A 307 23.18 8.27 27.60
CA PHE A 307 22.11 9.23 27.29
C PHE A 307 21.08 8.66 26.31
N ILE A 308 21.53 7.95 25.27
CA ILE A 308 20.64 7.27 24.31
C ILE A 308 19.82 6.17 25.01
N SER A 309 20.43 5.36 25.89
CA SER A 309 19.71 4.30 26.62
C SER A 309 18.64 4.81 27.58
N GLU A 310 18.77 6.05 28.05
CA GLU A 310 17.78 6.71 28.91
C GLU A 310 16.59 7.29 28.12
N GLN A 311 16.70 7.45 26.79
CA GLN A 311 15.60 7.93 25.95
C GLN A 311 14.48 6.89 25.85
N THR A 312 13.24 7.38 25.78
CA THR A 312 12.06 6.54 25.57
C THR A 312 11.54 6.68 24.16
N LYS A 313 11.32 5.55 23.49
CA LYS A 313 10.66 5.47 22.19
C LYS A 313 9.21 5.05 22.41
N GLU A 314 8.27 5.88 21.94
CA GLU A 314 6.85 5.54 21.90
C GLU A 314 6.48 4.95 20.53
N ARG A 315 5.89 3.75 20.52
CA ARG A 315 5.30 3.14 19.31
C ARG A 315 4.08 2.31 19.71
N GLY A 316 2.94 2.54 19.06
CA GLY A 316 1.71 1.77 19.31
C GLY A 316 1.18 1.85 20.75
N GLY A 317 1.37 2.98 21.43
CA GLY A 317 0.89 3.20 22.81
C GLY A 317 1.81 2.64 23.89
N VAL A 318 2.98 2.13 23.50
CA VAL A 318 3.98 1.60 24.40
C VAL A 318 5.21 2.50 24.38
N ALA A 319 5.58 3.04 25.56
CA ALA A 319 6.88 3.66 25.80
C ALA A 319 7.90 2.59 26.25
N ILE A 320 9.06 2.53 25.57
CA ILE A 320 10.17 1.63 25.92
C ILE A 320 11.47 2.44 25.98
N LYS A 321 12.29 2.24 27.02
CA LYS A 321 13.67 2.73 27.04
C LYS A 321 14.51 2.00 25.99
N ILE A 322 15.43 2.69 25.33
CA ILE A 322 16.26 2.06 24.29
C ILE A 322 17.27 1.10 24.98
N PRO A 323 17.21 -0.20 24.70
CA PRO A 323 18.15 -1.17 25.26
C PRO A 323 19.55 -0.98 24.64
N ILE A 324 20.59 -1.24 25.42
CA ILE A 324 21.99 -1.19 24.96
C ILE A 324 22.69 -2.53 25.25
N ALA A 325 23.42 -3.06 24.26
CA ALA A 325 24.32 -4.20 24.41
C ALA A 325 25.75 -3.80 24.03
N CYS A 326 26.73 -4.19 24.84
CA CYS A 326 28.14 -4.09 24.48
C CYS A 326 28.63 -5.44 23.93
N VAL A 327 29.21 -5.44 22.72
CA VAL A 327 29.81 -6.62 22.10
C VAL A 327 31.32 -6.46 22.08
N VAL A 328 32.03 -7.43 22.64
CA VAL A 328 33.48 -7.39 22.82
C VAL A 328 34.14 -8.42 21.91
N LEU A 329 35.05 -7.93 21.08
CA LEU A 329 35.99 -8.75 20.32
C LEU A 329 37.41 -8.46 20.81
N GLU A 330 38.15 -9.52 21.13
CA GLU A 330 39.57 -9.45 21.47
C GLU A 330 39.86 -8.46 22.62
N GLY A 331 40.74 -7.47 22.42
CA GLY A 331 40.87 -6.32 23.32
C GLY A 331 42.15 -6.25 24.15
N GLY A 332 42.39 -5.07 24.73
CA GLY A 332 43.55 -4.75 25.56
C GLY A 332 43.18 -4.01 26.86
N PRO A 333 44.14 -3.33 27.50
CA PRO A 333 43.93 -2.64 28.78
C PRO A 333 42.73 -1.67 28.80
N GLY A 334 42.58 -0.85 27.76
CA GLY A 334 41.44 0.05 27.63
C GLY A 334 40.11 -0.68 27.48
N THR A 335 40.09 -1.78 26.72
CA THR A 335 38.89 -2.61 26.53
C THR A 335 38.39 -3.19 27.85
N LEU A 336 39.28 -3.69 28.73
CA LEU A 336 38.89 -4.17 30.06
C LEU A 336 38.24 -3.06 30.91
N GLN A 337 38.76 -1.83 30.83
CA GLN A 337 38.13 -0.68 31.51
C GLN A 337 36.75 -0.38 30.96
N THR A 338 36.57 -0.43 29.63
CA THR A 338 35.26 -0.21 28.98
C THR A 338 34.24 -1.27 29.39
N ILE A 339 34.62 -2.55 29.47
CA ILE A 339 33.76 -3.64 29.95
C ILE A 339 33.35 -3.42 31.41
N TYR A 340 34.32 -3.12 32.29
CA TYR A 340 34.05 -2.84 33.70
C TYR A 340 33.10 -1.64 33.86
N ASN A 341 33.32 -0.57 33.10
CA ASN A 341 32.44 0.61 33.07
C ASN A 341 31.04 0.26 32.54
N ALA A 342 30.90 -0.55 31.49
CA ALA A 342 29.61 -0.96 30.96
C ALA A 342 28.80 -1.77 32.00
N ILE A 343 29.42 -2.79 32.60
CA ILE A 343 28.78 -3.68 33.59
C ILE A 343 28.44 -2.95 34.90
N THR A 344 29.23 -1.96 35.31
CA THR A 344 28.90 -1.11 36.48
C THR A 344 27.68 -0.22 36.22
N HIS A 345 27.50 0.28 34.99
CA HIS A 345 26.32 1.05 34.56
C HIS A 345 25.07 0.21 34.27
N GLY A 346 25.16 -1.14 34.29
CA GLY A 346 24.03 -2.03 34.01
C GLY A 346 23.93 -2.52 32.56
N THR A 347 24.87 -2.13 31.68
CA THR A 347 24.89 -2.57 30.28
C THR A 347 25.37 -4.03 30.18
N PRO A 348 24.60 -4.95 29.57
CA PRO A 348 25.07 -6.30 29.31
C PRO A 348 26.24 -6.34 28.31
N CYS A 349 27.20 -7.22 28.59
CA CYS A 349 28.37 -7.46 27.76
C CYS A 349 28.35 -8.88 27.18
N VAL A 350 28.42 -8.98 25.86
CA VAL A 350 28.58 -10.22 25.10
C VAL A 350 30.04 -10.38 24.72
N ILE A 351 30.68 -11.42 25.24
CA ILE A 351 32.10 -11.73 24.97
C ILE A 351 32.18 -12.91 24.01
N VAL A 352 32.91 -12.75 22.92
CA VAL A 352 33.11 -13.79 21.89
C VAL A 352 34.33 -14.62 22.25
N GLU A 353 34.13 -15.87 22.68
CA GLU A 353 35.22 -16.81 22.98
C GLU A 353 35.96 -17.22 21.70
N GLY A 354 37.29 -17.27 21.76
CA GLY A 354 38.16 -17.53 20.61
C GLY A 354 38.47 -16.29 19.77
N SER A 355 38.15 -15.09 20.28
CA SER A 355 38.53 -13.81 19.64
C SER A 355 39.88 -13.27 20.11
N GLY A 356 40.45 -13.79 21.22
CA GLY A 356 41.80 -13.48 21.69
C GLY A 356 41.88 -12.54 22.90
N ARG A 357 43.09 -12.41 23.45
CA ARG A 357 43.48 -11.42 24.49
C ARG A 357 42.47 -11.29 25.65
N VAL A 358 41.92 -10.10 25.92
CA VAL A 358 41.04 -9.85 27.08
C VAL A 358 39.75 -10.67 27.03
N ALA A 359 39.13 -10.82 25.85
CA ALA A 359 37.91 -11.59 25.68
C ALA A 359 38.09 -13.05 26.14
N ASP A 360 39.19 -13.70 25.74
CA ASP A 360 39.46 -15.10 26.09
C ASP A 360 39.84 -15.27 27.57
N VAL A 361 40.50 -14.29 28.20
CA VAL A 361 40.73 -14.28 29.66
C VAL A 361 39.40 -14.32 30.41
N ILE A 362 38.44 -13.47 30.05
CA ILE A 362 37.14 -13.43 30.74
C ILE A 362 36.31 -14.68 30.41
N ALA A 363 36.32 -15.15 29.15
CA ALA A 363 35.59 -16.34 28.73
C ALA A 363 36.00 -17.61 29.50
N GLN A 364 37.30 -17.80 29.74
CA GLN A 364 37.82 -18.93 30.51
C GLN A 364 37.52 -18.81 32.02
N VAL A 365 37.49 -17.60 32.57
CA VAL A 365 37.35 -17.37 34.02
C VAL A 365 35.88 -17.31 34.47
N ALA A 366 34.95 -16.88 33.62
CA ALA A 366 33.54 -16.68 34.01
C ALA A 366 32.79 -17.96 34.44
N GLY A 367 33.25 -19.15 34.03
CA GLY A 367 32.72 -20.43 34.49
C GLY A 367 33.07 -20.75 35.95
N LEU A 368 34.15 -20.15 36.47
CA LEU A 368 34.70 -20.44 37.80
C LEU A 368 33.93 -19.68 38.90
N PRO A 369 33.85 -20.22 40.13
CA PRO A 369 33.40 -19.46 41.28
C PRO A 369 34.40 -18.36 41.64
N ILE A 370 33.91 -17.26 42.22
CA ILE A 370 34.71 -16.05 42.47
C ILE A 370 35.92 -16.32 43.38
N SER A 371 35.80 -17.30 44.28
CA SER A 371 36.86 -17.76 45.19
C SER A 371 38.09 -18.36 44.50
N GLU A 372 37.95 -18.91 43.30
CA GLU A 372 39.06 -19.52 42.54
C GLU A 372 39.84 -18.49 41.70
N ILE A 373 39.29 -17.28 41.52
CA ILE A 373 39.87 -16.21 40.72
C ILE A 373 41.00 -15.53 41.50
N THR A 374 42.14 -16.20 41.59
CA THR A 374 43.36 -15.70 42.26
C THR A 374 44.24 -14.89 41.31
N VAL A 375 45.12 -14.05 41.89
CA VAL A 375 46.13 -13.29 41.12
C VAL A 375 47.04 -14.25 40.33
N CYS A 376 47.45 -15.38 40.93
CA CYS A 376 48.28 -16.39 40.26
C CYS A 376 47.58 -17.01 39.03
N LEU A 377 46.28 -17.31 39.13
CA LEU A 377 45.50 -17.82 38.00
C LEU A 377 45.41 -16.78 36.87
N ILE A 378 45.09 -15.53 37.20
CA ILE A 378 45.02 -14.44 36.21
C ILE A 378 46.40 -14.20 35.59
N GLN A 379 47.48 -14.20 36.37
CA GLN A 379 48.86 -14.06 35.89
C GLN A 379 49.25 -15.20 34.93
N GLN A 380 48.90 -16.45 35.24
CA GLN A 380 49.10 -17.59 34.34
C GLN A 380 48.33 -17.43 33.02
N LYS A 381 47.06 -16.99 33.08
CA LYS A 381 46.24 -16.76 31.88
C LYS A 381 46.74 -15.58 31.05
N LEU A 382 47.20 -14.50 31.69
CA LEU A 382 47.83 -13.36 31.03
C LEU A 382 49.13 -13.79 30.32
N GLY A 383 50.00 -14.55 30.98
CA GLY A 383 51.23 -15.06 30.36
C GLY A 383 50.96 -15.94 29.14
N SER A 384 49.90 -16.75 29.18
CA SER A 384 49.50 -17.60 28.04
C SER A 384 48.82 -16.84 26.89
N LEU A 385 48.17 -15.70 27.13
CA LEU A 385 47.34 -14.99 26.15
C LEU A 385 47.92 -13.63 25.71
N PHE A 386 48.98 -13.16 26.38
CA PHE A 386 49.69 -11.91 26.07
C PHE A 386 51.23 -12.12 26.07
N PRO A 387 51.78 -13.11 25.34
CA PRO A 387 53.20 -13.47 25.43
C PRO A 387 54.15 -12.28 25.19
N GLU A 388 53.84 -11.41 24.22
CA GLU A 388 54.67 -10.23 23.87
C GLU A 388 54.57 -9.07 24.87
N MET A 389 53.47 -8.94 25.61
CA MET A 389 53.25 -7.82 26.53
C MET A 389 53.42 -8.21 28.00
N PHE A 390 53.51 -9.50 28.33
CA PHE A 390 53.54 -9.99 29.71
C PHE A 390 54.66 -9.34 30.55
N GLU A 391 55.86 -9.20 29.97
CA GLU A 391 57.02 -8.56 30.63
C GLU A 391 56.82 -7.06 30.93
N THR A 392 55.87 -6.40 30.26
CA THR A 392 55.55 -4.96 30.49
C THR A 392 54.45 -4.74 31.53
N PHE A 393 53.87 -5.79 32.10
CA PHE A 393 52.87 -5.66 33.17
C PHE A 393 53.52 -5.56 34.55
N THR A 394 53.30 -4.44 35.22
CA THR A 394 53.63 -4.30 36.65
C THR A 394 52.65 -5.12 37.51
N GLU A 395 53.13 -5.72 38.59
CA GLU A 395 52.29 -6.52 39.51
C GLU A 395 51.07 -5.74 40.03
N SER A 396 51.25 -4.43 40.29
CA SER A 396 50.17 -3.52 40.68
C SER A 396 48.99 -3.51 39.70
N ARG A 397 49.27 -3.57 38.38
CA ARG A 397 48.22 -3.64 37.35
C ARG A 397 47.59 -5.02 37.28
N ILE A 398 48.32 -6.10 37.53
CA ILE A 398 47.76 -7.47 37.56
C ILE A 398 46.78 -7.61 38.74
N VAL A 399 47.08 -7.04 39.91
CA VAL A 399 46.17 -6.97 41.05
C VAL A 399 44.91 -6.15 40.71
N GLU A 400 45.07 -4.98 40.09
CA GLU A 400 43.95 -4.14 39.63
C GLU A 400 43.05 -4.88 38.62
N TRP A 401 43.64 -5.60 37.65
CA TRP A 401 42.92 -6.39 36.66
C TRP A 401 42.20 -7.58 37.29
N THR A 402 42.83 -8.28 38.22
CA THR A 402 42.22 -9.38 38.96
C THR A 402 40.96 -8.91 39.68
N LYS A 403 41.03 -7.75 40.36
CA LYS A 403 39.85 -7.13 40.99
C LYS A 403 38.75 -6.78 39.97
N LYS A 404 39.09 -6.13 38.84
CA LYS A 404 38.11 -5.81 37.79
C LYS A 404 37.44 -7.06 37.22
N ILE A 405 38.20 -8.13 36.98
CA ILE A 405 37.67 -9.41 36.49
C ILE A 405 36.76 -10.08 37.53
N GLN A 406 37.14 -10.09 38.81
CA GLN A 406 36.29 -10.58 39.90
C GLN A 406 34.97 -9.80 39.99
N ASP A 407 35.00 -8.47 39.87
CA ASP A 407 33.82 -7.61 39.92
C ASP A 407 32.91 -7.81 38.69
N ILE A 408 33.50 -8.02 37.49
CA ILE A 408 32.79 -8.42 36.26
C ILE A 408 32.09 -9.78 36.44
N VAL A 409 32.82 -10.80 36.88
CA VAL A 409 32.28 -12.17 37.05
C VAL A 409 31.27 -12.25 38.20
N ARG A 410 31.33 -11.34 39.19
CA ARG A 410 30.29 -11.22 40.23
C ARG A 410 28.91 -10.89 39.64
N ARG A 411 28.83 -10.13 38.55
CA ARG A 411 27.56 -9.76 37.89
C ARG A 411 27.21 -10.71 36.73
N ARG A 412 27.08 -12.01 37.04
CA ARG A 412 26.77 -13.09 36.06
C ARG A 412 25.50 -12.88 35.21
N GLN A 413 24.58 -12.00 35.62
CA GLN A 413 23.37 -11.66 34.87
C GLN A 413 23.64 -10.73 33.67
N LEU A 414 24.62 -9.82 33.79
CA LEU A 414 25.02 -8.89 32.71
C LEU A 414 26.09 -9.47 31.79
N LEU A 415 26.79 -10.53 32.22
CA LEU A 415 27.82 -11.20 31.44
C LEU A 415 27.22 -12.37 30.62
N THR A 416 27.48 -12.39 29.31
CA THR A 416 27.14 -13.49 28.42
C THR A 416 28.35 -13.85 27.56
N ILE A 417 28.63 -15.15 27.40
CA ILE A 417 29.73 -15.64 26.57
C ILE A 417 29.13 -16.37 25.38
N PHE A 418 29.54 -15.96 24.19
CA PHE A 418 29.24 -16.68 22.96
C PHE A 418 30.33 -17.73 22.71
N ARG A 419 29.93 -19.00 22.61
CA ARG A 419 30.82 -20.14 22.36
C ARG A 419 30.57 -20.74 20.99
N GLU A 420 31.64 -20.96 20.22
CA GLU A 420 31.53 -21.64 18.93
C GLU A 420 31.07 -23.10 19.10
N GLY A 421 29.80 -23.37 18.78
CA GLY A 421 29.27 -24.72 18.55
C GLY A 421 28.91 -25.56 19.78
N LYS A 422 28.71 -24.98 20.98
CA LYS A 422 28.40 -25.76 22.20
C LYS A 422 27.04 -25.51 22.88
N ASP A 423 26.34 -24.41 22.60
CA ASP A 423 25.21 -23.98 23.45
C ASP A 423 23.88 -23.71 22.69
N GLY A 424 23.61 -24.44 21.60
CA GLY A 424 22.38 -24.31 20.78
C GLY A 424 22.23 -23.00 19.97
N GLN A 425 22.95 -21.96 20.38
CA GLN A 425 23.12 -20.69 19.67
C GLN A 425 23.85 -20.92 18.33
N GLN A 426 23.13 -20.81 17.21
CA GLN A 426 23.71 -20.99 15.87
C GLN A 426 24.39 -19.71 15.32
N ASP A 427 23.99 -18.53 15.80
CA ASP A 427 24.45 -17.22 15.36
C ASP A 427 24.59 -16.25 16.56
N VAL A 428 25.40 -15.19 16.39
CA VAL A 428 25.67 -14.18 17.44
C VAL A 428 24.46 -13.27 17.74
N ASP A 429 23.52 -13.14 16.80
CA ASP A 429 22.30 -12.31 16.97
C ASP A 429 21.44 -12.81 18.14
N VAL A 430 21.23 -14.12 18.25
CA VAL A 430 20.47 -14.74 19.34
C VAL A 430 21.17 -14.49 20.68
N ALA A 431 22.49 -14.64 20.74
CA ALA A 431 23.26 -14.40 21.97
C ALA A 431 23.19 -12.94 22.46
N ILE A 432 23.18 -11.96 21.53
CA ILE A 432 22.99 -10.53 21.86
C ILE A 432 21.60 -10.28 22.47
N LEU A 433 20.56 -10.81 21.83
CA LEU A 433 19.17 -10.60 22.27
C LEU A 433 18.85 -11.37 23.57
N GLN A 434 19.38 -12.58 23.75
CA GLN A 434 19.32 -13.32 25.01
C GLN A 434 20.06 -12.58 26.14
N ALA A 435 21.24 -12.00 25.89
CA ALA A 435 21.96 -11.22 26.89
C ALA A 435 21.14 -10.01 27.41
N LEU A 436 20.38 -9.35 26.52
CA LEU A 436 19.50 -8.24 26.87
C LEU A 436 18.29 -8.69 27.69
N LEU A 437 17.63 -9.80 27.32
CA LEU A 437 16.53 -10.36 28.10
C LEU A 437 17.02 -10.83 29.49
N LYS A 438 18.17 -11.50 29.54
CA LYS A 438 18.82 -11.96 30.78
C LYS A 438 19.19 -10.80 31.71
N ALA A 439 19.67 -9.68 31.17
CA ALA A 439 19.92 -8.46 31.93
C ALA A 439 18.61 -7.81 32.42
N SER A 440 17.60 -7.71 31.55
CA SER A 440 16.28 -7.17 31.89
C SER A 440 15.59 -7.94 33.03
N ARG A 441 15.75 -9.26 33.09
CA ARG A 441 15.27 -10.11 34.22
C ARG A 441 15.87 -9.71 35.57
N SER A 442 17.03 -9.04 35.61
CA SER A 442 17.77 -8.70 36.83
C SER A 442 17.56 -7.28 37.35
N HIS A 443 16.85 -6.42 36.62
CA HIS A 443 16.51 -5.08 37.11
C HIS A 443 15.39 -5.15 38.16
N ASP A 444 15.48 -4.33 39.21
CA ASP A 444 14.57 -4.33 40.38
C ASP A 444 13.17 -3.74 40.12
N GLY A 445 12.51 -4.17 39.02
CA GLY A 445 11.08 -3.96 38.83
C GLY A 445 10.26 -4.97 39.66
N PHE A 446 9.20 -4.50 40.33
CA PHE A 446 8.23 -5.39 40.98
C PHE A 446 7.65 -6.36 39.91
N GLY A 447 7.61 -7.65 40.21
CA GLY A 447 7.76 -8.74 39.23
C GLY A 447 6.79 -8.83 38.03
N HIS A 448 5.72 -8.04 37.96
CA HIS A 448 4.89 -7.94 36.74
C HIS A 448 5.53 -7.06 35.65
N GLU A 449 6.25 -5.99 36.00
CA GLU A 449 6.77 -5.03 34.99
C GLU A 449 7.94 -5.59 34.17
N ASN A 450 8.78 -6.47 34.76
CA ASN A 450 9.95 -7.03 34.08
C ASN A 450 9.58 -7.87 32.85
N TRP A 451 8.49 -8.63 32.91
CA TRP A 451 8.03 -9.48 31.78
C TRP A 451 7.31 -8.68 30.71
N ASP A 452 6.50 -7.70 31.12
CA ASP A 452 5.88 -6.75 30.19
C ASP A 452 6.97 -5.98 29.43
N HIS A 453 8.02 -5.49 30.10
CA HIS A 453 9.17 -4.87 29.44
C HIS A 453 9.92 -5.81 28.47
N GLN A 454 10.14 -7.08 28.85
CA GLN A 454 10.75 -8.07 27.96
C GLN A 454 9.90 -8.39 26.73
N LEU A 455 8.58 -8.47 26.89
CA LEU A 455 7.67 -8.74 25.79
C LEU A 455 7.56 -7.53 24.84
N LYS A 456 7.53 -6.31 25.40
CA LYS A 456 7.65 -5.05 24.65
C LYS A 456 8.91 -5.02 23.78
N LEU A 457 10.05 -5.41 24.35
CA LEU A 457 11.33 -5.52 23.64
C LEU A 457 11.29 -6.59 22.53
N ALA A 458 10.82 -7.81 22.83
CA ALA A 458 10.74 -8.89 21.85
C ALA A 458 9.82 -8.54 20.67
N VAL A 459 8.65 -7.94 20.94
CA VAL A 459 7.73 -7.42 19.92
C VAL A 459 8.42 -6.31 19.11
N ALA A 460 9.11 -5.37 19.75
CA ALA A 460 9.83 -4.29 19.05
C ALA A 460 10.89 -4.85 18.07
N TRP A 461 11.68 -5.83 18.51
CA TRP A 461 12.76 -6.47 17.73
C TRP A 461 12.29 -7.42 16.62
N ASN A 462 11.00 -7.75 16.54
CA ASN A 462 10.44 -8.69 15.55
C ASN A 462 11.04 -10.12 15.60
N ARG A 463 11.44 -10.59 16.80
CA ARG A 463 12.05 -11.92 17.00
C ARG A 463 11.16 -12.85 17.82
N VAL A 464 10.24 -13.50 17.11
CA VAL A 464 9.23 -14.44 17.64
C VAL A 464 9.88 -15.73 18.15
N ASP A 465 10.97 -16.16 17.54
CA ASP A 465 11.77 -17.32 17.93
C ASP A 465 12.25 -17.20 19.39
N ILE A 466 12.83 -16.04 19.73
CA ILE A 466 13.35 -15.77 21.08
C ILE A 466 12.20 -15.54 22.08
N ALA A 467 11.11 -14.88 21.66
CA ALA A 467 9.93 -14.75 22.50
C ALA A 467 9.37 -16.12 22.90
N ARG A 468 9.25 -17.03 21.94
CA ARG A 468 8.74 -18.39 22.14
C ARG A 468 9.65 -19.22 23.06
N SER A 469 10.97 -19.10 22.97
CA SER A 469 11.89 -19.90 23.80
C SER A 469 12.16 -19.32 25.20
N GLU A 470 12.25 -18.00 25.37
CA GLU A 470 12.67 -17.36 26.63
C GLU A 470 11.50 -16.84 27.48
N ILE A 471 10.40 -16.41 26.85
CA ILE A 471 9.27 -15.74 27.54
C ILE A 471 8.11 -16.72 27.70
N PHE A 472 7.71 -17.40 26.63
CA PHE A 472 6.59 -18.36 26.61
C PHE A 472 7.06 -19.77 27.02
N THR A 473 7.45 -19.92 28.29
CA THR A 473 7.77 -21.22 28.91
C THR A 473 6.51 -21.92 29.41
N ASP A 474 6.48 -23.26 29.33
CA ASP A 474 5.32 -24.11 29.64
C ASP A 474 4.77 -23.97 31.07
N GLU A 475 5.57 -23.41 31.99
CA GLU A 475 5.19 -23.20 33.39
C GLU A 475 4.21 -22.04 33.62
N ARG A 476 3.99 -21.16 32.61
CA ARG A 476 3.21 -19.92 32.78
C ARG A 476 1.95 -19.87 31.91
N VAL A 477 0.80 -19.74 32.57
CA VAL A 477 -0.50 -19.46 31.92
C VAL A 477 -0.62 -17.96 31.66
N TRP A 478 -0.96 -17.60 30.42
CA TRP A 478 -1.18 -16.21 30.00
C TRP A 478 -2.67 -15.86 29.95
N GLY A 479 -2.96 -14.57 29.88
CA GLY A 479 -4.32 -14.04 29.85
C GLY A 479 -4.36 -12.59 29.37
N ARG A 480 -5.18 -11.76 30.01
CA ARG A 480 -5.41 -10.36 29.59
C ARG A 480 -4.17 -9.45 29.64
N GLU A 481 -3.10 -9.87 30.31
CA GLU A 481 -1.80 -9.18 30.31
C GLU A 481 -1.23 -8.99 28.89
N LEU A 482 -1.56 -9.89 27.95
CA LEU A 482 -1.08 -9.81 26.55
C LEU A 482 -1.81 -8.77 25.70
N HIS A 483 -2.94 -8.20 26.15
CA HIS A 483 -3.77 -7.32 25.30
C HIS A 483 -3.03 -6.06 24.79
N PRO A 484 -2.24 -5.31 25.60
CA PRO A 484 -1.49 -4.17 25.09
C PRO A 484 -0.45 -4.57 24.04
N MET A 485 0.16 -5.76 24.18
CA MET A 485 1.16 -6.28 23.25
C MET A 485 0.53 -6.79 21.95
N MET A 486 -0.67 -7.38 22.03
CA MET A 486 -1.48 -7.69 20.85
C MET A 486 -1.81 -6.41 20.05
N THR A 487 -2.24 -5.33 20.71
CA THR A 487 -2.45 -4.03 20.07
C THR A 487 -1.18 -3.50 19.38
N ALA A 488 -0.03 -3.53 20.07
CA ALA A 488 1.24 -3.07 19.52
C ALA A 488 1.71 -3.93 18.31
N ALA A 489 1.55 -5.25 18.38
CA ALA A 489 1.90 -6.18 17.30
C ALA A 489 0.97 -6.03 16.08
N LEU A 490 -0.33 -5.79 16.30
CA LEU A 490 -1.29 -5.46 15.25
C LEU A 490 -0.88 -4.17 14.54
N ILE A 491 -0.72 -3.06 15.26
CA ILE A 491 -0.32 -1.76 14.68
C ILE A 491 0.98 -1.90 13.88
N ALA A 492 1.99 -2.55 14.45
CA ALA A 492 3.31 -2.74 13.83
C ALA A 492 3.37 -3.78 12.70
N ASN A 493 2.24 -4.37 12.29
CA ASN A 493 2.11 -5.38 11.24
C ASN A 493 3.00 -6.64 11.46
N LYS A 494 2.89 -7.26 12.64
CA LYS A 494 3.72 -8.43 13.04
C LYS A 494 2.88 -9.71 13.17
N PRO A 495 2.53 -10.39 12.05
CA PRO A 495 1.58 -11.50 12.05
C PRO A 495 2.04 -12.71 12.88
N GLU A 496 3.32 -13.06 12.86
CA GLU A 496 3.86 -14.17 13.66
C GLU A 496 3.76 -13.92 15.18
N PHE A 497 3.83 -12.66 15.64
CA PHE A 497 3.53 -12.32 17.04
C PHE A 497 2.05 -12.45 17.37
N VAL A 498 1.16 -12.00 16.48
CA VAL A 498 -0.30 -12.17 16.64
C VAL A 498 -0.65 -13.65 16.73
N LYS A 499 -0.08 -14.48 15.85
CA LYS A 499 -0.24 -15.95 15.88
C LYS A 499 0.27 -16.56 17.19
N LEU A 500 1.47 -16.18 17.66
CA LEU A 500 2.00 -16.62 18.96
C LEU A 500 1.05 -16.25 20.12
N PHE A 501 0.44 -15.07 20.11
CA PHE A 501 -0.51 -14.66 21.15
C PHE A 501 -1.85 -15.43 21.09
N LEU A 502 -2.33 -15.79 19.90
CA LEU A 502 -3.50 -16.66 19.74
C LEU A 502 -3.20 -18.09 20.22
N GLU A 503 -2.04 -18.65 19.89
CA GLU A 503 -1.58 -19.96 20.38
C GLU A 503 -1.48 -20.00 21.92
N ASN A 504 -1.10 -18.88 22.55
CA ASN A 504 -1.01 -18.73 24.01
C ASN A 504 -2.32 -18.26 24.69
N GLY A 505 -3.47 -18.40 24.02
CA GLY A 505 -4.79 -18.28 24.65
C GLY A 505 -5.46 -16.90 24.63
N VAL A 506 -4.95 -15.93 23.84
CA VAL A 506 -5.66 -14.65 23.66
C VAL A 506 -6.91 -14.86 22.80
N GLN A 507 -8.10 -14.66 23.38
CA GLN A 507 -9.35 -14.72 22.64
C GLN A 507 -9.68 -13.36 22.00
N LEU A 508 -9.82 -13.33 20.67
CA LEU A 508 -10.20 -12.12 19.92
C LEU A 508 -11.57 -11.55 20.38
N THR A 509 -12.46 -12.41 20.87
CA THR A 509 -13.76 -12.07 21.45
C THR A 509 -13.67 -11.23 22.73
N GLU A 510 -12.65 -11.45 23.56
CA GLU A 510 -12.38 -10.63 24.76
C GLU A 510 -11.52 -9.40 24.46
N PHE A 511 -10.70 -9.46 23.42
CA PHE A 511 -9.77 -8.39 23.04
C PHE A 511 -10.46 -7.23 22.31
N GLY A 512 -11.39 -7.51 21.38
CA GLY A 512 -12.02 -6.53 20.49
C GLY A 512 -13.05 -5.62 21.18
N THR A 513 -12.64 -4.84 22.17
CA THR A 513 -13.50 -3.80 22.77
C THR A 513 -13.63 -2.58 21.86
N CYS A 514 -14.72 -1.82 21.98
CA CYS A 514 -14.94 -0.61 21.17
C CYS A 514 -13.82 0.44 21.33
N ASP A 515 -13.26 0.57 22.53
CA ASP A 515 -12.16 1.51 22.82
C ASP A 515 -10.85 1.03 22.17
N THR A 516 -10.56 -0.27 22.22
CA THR A 516 -9.42 -0.90 21.51
C THR A 516 -9.55 -0.71 20.00
N LEU A 517 -10.74 -0.93 19.44
CA LEU A 517 -11.00 -0.79 18.01
C LEU A 517 -10.92 0.68 17.57
N LEU A 518 -11.40 1.64 18.37
CA LEU A 518 -11.19 3.07 18.13
C LEU A 518 -9.71 3.41 18.08
N TYR A 519 -8.93 2.94 19.06
CA TYR A 519 -7.48 3.14 19.11
C TYR A 519 -6.76 2.54 17.90
N LEU A 520 -7.17 1.35 17.44
CA LEU A 520 -6.65 0.74 16.21
C LEU A 520 -7.00 1.58 14.96
N TYR A 521 -8.21 2.15 14.87
CA TYR A 521 -8.59 3.03 13.76
C TYR A 521 -7.92 4.42 13.80
N GLU A 522 -7.50 4.91 14.97
CA GLU A 522 -6.69 6.13 15.09
C GLU A 522 -5.24 5.90 14.60
N ASN A 523 -4.73 4.67 14.74
CA ASN A 523 -3.37 4.27 14.37
C ASN A 523 -3.28 3.57 12.99
N LEU A 524 -4.10 4.00 12.01
CA LEU A 524 -3.97 3.54 10.62
C LEU A 524 -2.67 4.02 9.96
N GLU A 525 -2.16 3.23 9.03
CA GLU A 525 -1.01 3.58 8.20
C GLU A 525 -1.18 4.92 7.45
N PRO A 526 -0.21 5.87 7.47
CA PRO A 526 -0.40 7.20 6.90
C PRO A 526 -0.73 7.24 5.40
N CYS A 527 -0.19 6.29 4.63
CA CYS A 527 -0.33 6.23 3.17
C CYS A 527 -1.62 5.53 2.70
N CYS A 528 -2.41 4.94 3.61
CA CYS A 528 -3.59 4.15 3.26
C CYS A 528 -4.74 5.02 2.72
N LEU A 529 -5.29 4.67 1.55
CA LEU A 529 -6.44 5.34 0.93
C LEU A 529 -7.67 5.43 1.85
N PHE A 530 -7.91 4.41 2.68
CA PHE A 530 -9.00 4.44 3.68
C PHE A 530 -8.81 5.56 4.71
N ARG A 531 -7.57 5.83 5.15
CA ARG A 531 -7.26 6.94 6.05
C ARG A 531 -7.50 8.30 5.40
N TYR A 532 -7.18 8.45 4.11
CA TYR A 532 -7.49 9.66 3.35
C TYR A 532 -9.00 9.91 3.25
N LYS A 533 -9.80 8.89 2.88
CA LYS A 533 -11.28 8.98 2.89
C LYS A 533 -11.82 9.33 4.28
N LEU A 534 -11.30 8.69 5.32
CA LEU A 534 -11.72 8.95 6.71
C LEU A 534 -11.43 10.39 7.13
N GLN A 535 -10.23 10.91 6.81
CA GLN A 535 -9.86 12.30 7.08
C GLN A 535 -10.73 13.29 6.30
N LYS A 536 -11.12 12.97 5.05
CA LYS A 536 -12.06 13.77 4.27
C LYS A 536 -13.44 13.84 4.95
N VAL A 537 -13.99 12.70 5.38
CA VAL A 537 -15.27 12.66 6.14
C VAL A 537 -15.17 13.44 7.47
N LEU A 538 -14.04 13.36 8.17
CA LEU A 538 -13.80 14.17 9.38
C LEU A 538 -13.72 15.69 9.09
N ALA A 539 -13.33 16.10 7.88
CA ALA A 539 -13.24 17.51 7.48
C ALA A 539 -14.58 18.08 6.97
N GLU A 540 -15.52 17.22 6.57
CA GLU A 540 -16.87 17.60 6.10
C GLU A 540 -17.88 17.78 7.26
N GLU A 541 -17.59 17.31 8.47
CA GLU A 541 -18.45 17.50 9.66
C GLU A 541 -18.30 18.94 10.24
N PRO A 542 -19.41 19.68 10.43
CA PRO A 542 -19.37 21.10 10.84
C PRO A 542 -19.16 21.34 12.35
N GLU A 543 -18.89 20.32 13.18
CA GLU A 543 -18.79 20.45 14.64
C GLU A 543 -17.35 20.40 15.20
N ARG A 544 -16.90 21.56 15.71
CA ARG A 544 -15.83 21.81 16.72
C ARG A 544 -14.39 21.93 16.19
N PRO A 545 -13.54 22.76 16.84
CA PRO A 545 -12.16 23.06 16.39
C PRO A 545 -11.13 21.93 16.56
N ALA A 546 -11.57 20.70 16.86
CA ALA A 546 -10.69 19.53 16.99
C ALA A 546 -11.49 18.26 16.64
N PRO A 547 -11.50 17.81 15.36
CA PRO A 547 -12.26 16.64 14.95
C PRO A 547 -11.63 15.38 15.55
N ARG A 548 -12.37 14.69 16.41
CA ARG A 548 -11.97 13.37 16.96
C ARG A 548 -12.66 12.25 16.19
N LEU A 549 -11.92 11.18 15.94
CA LEU A 549 -12.46 10.00 15.29
C LEU A 549 -13.56 9.34 16.16
N ARG A 550 -14.60 8.83 15.50
CA ARG A 550 -15.72 8.12 16.12
C ARG A 550 -16.16 6.98 15.20
N MET A 551 -16.68 5.90 15.78
CA MET A 551 -17.09 4.69 15.02
C MET A 551 -18.09 4.96 13.89
N HIS A 552 -18.99 5.94 14.04
CA HIS A 552 -19.95 6.25 12.98
C HIS A 552 -19.32 6.91 11.74
N HIS A 553 -18.16 7.58 11.86
CA HIS A 553 -17.41 8.07 10.69
C HIS A 553 -16.85 6.88 9.91
N VAL A 554 -16.30 5.88 10.62
CA VAL A 554 -15.82 4.61 10.03
C VAL A 554 -16.98 3.85 9.37
N ALA A 555 -18.16 3.80 10.01
CA ALA A 555 -19.36 3.18 9.44
C ALA A 555 -19.83 3.84 8.14
N GLN A 556 -19.71 5.17 8.03
CA GLN A 556 -20.09 5.91 6.83
C GLN A 556 -19.17 5.55 5.65
N VAL A 557 -17.85 5.54 5.86
CA VAL A 557 -16.87 5.14 4.84
C VAL A 557 -17.03 3.65 4.47
N LEU A 558 -17.22 2.77 5.45
CA LEU A 558 -17.48 1.35 5.18
C LEU A 558 -18.79 1.12 4.41
N ARG A 559 -19.83 1.93 4.65
CA ARG A 559 -21.09 1.85 3.88
C ARG A 559 -20.93 2.32 2.44
N GLU A 560 -20.08 3.32 2.20
CA GLU A 560 -19.70 3.76 0.84
C GLU A 560 -19.00 2.63 0.07
N LEU A 561 -18.08 1.91 0.72
CA LEU A 561 -17.32 0.80 0.11
C LEU A 561 -18.15 -0.48 -0.08
N LEU A 562 -18.98 -0.84 0.90
CA LEU A 562 -19.81 -2.05 0.86
C LEU A 562 -21.05 -1.85 -0.03
N GLY A 563 -21.70 -0.70 0.06
CA GLY A 563 -22.87 -0.27 -0.72
C GLY A 563 -24.12 0.04 0.13
N ASP A 564 -24.97 0.93 -0.37
CA ASP A 564 -26.17 1.46 0.32
C ASP A 564 -27.18 0.38 0.78
N PHE A 565 -27.20 -0.78 0.11
CA PHE A 565 -28.05 -1.92 0.43
C PHE A 565 -27.76 -2.52 1.82
N SER A 566 -26.58 -2.25 2.38
CA SER A 566 -26.22 -2.64 3.74
C SER A 566 -26.71 -1.62 4.78
N GLN A 567 -27.21 -2.13 5.91
CA GLN A 567 -27.37 -1.31 7.12
C GLN A 567 -25.98 -0.93 7.69
N PRO A 568 -25.81 0.28 8.27
CA PRO A 568 -24.51 0.71 8.78
C PRO A 568 -24.01 -0.22 9.89
N LEU A 569 -22.80 -0.78 9.72
CA LEU A 569 -22.26 -1.82 10.61
C LEU A 569 -22.09 -1.34 12.05
N TYR A 570 -21.71 -0.07 12.25
CA TYR A 570 -21.67 0.56 13.58
C TYR A 570 -22.83 1.56 13.70
N PRO A 571 -23.77 1.38 14.65
CA PRO A 571 -24.91 2.27 14.79
C PRO A 571 -24.48 3.65 15.31
N ARG A 572 -25.13 4.72 14.83
CA ARG A 572 -24.96 6.06 15.41
C ARG A 572 -25.57 6.07 16.82
N PRO A 573 -24.86 6.54 17.87
CA PRO A 573 -25.45 6.67 19.20
C PRO A 573 -26.64 7.61 19.14
N ARG A 574 -27.77 7.21 19.74
CA ARG A 574 -28.96 8.08 19.81
C ARG A 574 -28.66 9.29 20.68
N SER A 575 -29.13 10.46 20.25
CA SER A 575 -28.84 11.77 20.84
C SER A 575 -29.30 11.95 22.30
N SER A 576 -30.07 11.00 22.85
CA SER A 576 -30.51 10.95 24.25
C SER A 576 -29.42 10.51 25.24
N ASP A 577 -28.42 9.73 24.82
CA ASP A 577 -27.46 9.07 25.72
C ASP A 577 -26.09 9.75 25.80
N GLN A 578 -25.94 10.98 25.30
CA GLN A 578 -24.68 11.72 25.39
C GLN A 578 -24.64 12.63 26.63
N PRO A 579 -23.97 12.25 27.74
CA PRO A 579 -23.72 13.19 28.83
C PRO A 579 -22.85 14.34 28.31
N ARG A 580 -23.37 15.57 28.44
CA ARG A 580 -22.61 16.81 28.21
C ARG A 580 -21.51 16.95 29.26
N LEU A 581 -20.37 16.31 29.02
CA LEU A 581 -19.13 16.52 29.76
C LEU A 581 -18.14 17.31 28.91
N LEU A 582 -17.33 18.14 29.58
CA LEU A 582 -16.31 19.05 29.01
C LEU A 582 -16.81 20.40 28.46
N LEU A 583 -17.70 21.07 29.21
CA LEU A 583 -17.65 22.54 29.41
C LEU A 583 -18.19 22.87 30.81
N PRO A 584 -17.45 23.59 31.68
CA PRO A 584 -17.98 24.10 32.94
C PRO A 584 -18.75 25.40 32.69
N ALA A 585 -20.07 25.29 32.48
CA ALA A 585 -20.98 26.42 32.45
C ALA A 585 -21.76 26.52 33.78
N PRO A 586 -22.05 27.72 34.30
CA PRO A 586 -22.54 27.91 35.67
C PRO A 586 -23.98 27.45 35.86
N ASN A 587 -24.32 27.15 37.12
CA ASN A 587 -25.61 26.57 37.53
C ASN A 587 -26.80 27.49 37.21
N LEU A 588 -27.66 27.08 36.27
CA LEU A 588 -29.05 27.56 36.22
C LEU A 588 -29.99 26.42 36.67
N LYS A 589 -30.57 26.59 37.86
CA LYS A 589 -31.47 25.59 38.46
C LYS A 589 -32.84 25.66 37.78
N PHE A 590 -33.24 24.60 37.08
CA PHE A 590 -34.66 24.30 36.87
C PHE A 590 -35.06 23.10 37.75
N HIS A 591 -36.14 23.29 38.49
CA HIS A 591 -36.63 22.37 39.50
C HIS A 591 -37.85 21.62 38.96
N VAL A 592 -37.69 20.35 38.62
CA VAL A 592 -38.80 19.39 38.49
C VAL A 592 -38.39 18.10 39.20
N GLN A 593 -39.31 17.55 39.96
CA GLN A 593 -39.06 16.60 41.06
C GLN A 593 -39.34 15.16 40.60
N GLY A 594 -38.38 14.25 40.77
CA GLY A 594 -38.53 12.85 40.31
C GLY A 594 -37.32 11.94 40.52
N VAL A 595 -37.09 11.53 41.78
CA VAL A 595 -36.27 10.38 42.21
C VAL A 595 -34.74 10.41 41.94
N SER A 596 -34.01 10.67 43.04
CA SER A 596 -32.59 10.35 43.31
C SER A 596 -32.18 8.95 42.82
N LEU A 597 -31.00 8.73 42.20
CA LEU A 597 -29.71 8.65 42.91
C LEU A 597 -28.52 9.14 42.05
N ARG A 598 -27.89 10.24 42.45
CA ARG A 598 -26.51 10.59 42.08
C ARG A 598 -25.58 10.25 43.25
N SER A 599 -24.71 9.27 43.09
CA SER A 599 -23.54 9.09 43.96
C SER A 599 -22.32 8.64 43.17
N LEU A 600 -21.35 9.55 43.06
CA LEU A 600 -19.90 9.32 43.08
C LEU A 600 -19.41 7.89 42.78
N TYR A 601 -18.85 7.66 41.59
CA TYR A 601 -17.41 7.37 41.42
C TYR A 601 -17.03 7.31 39.94
N LYS A 602 -15.72 7.41 39.65
CA LYS A 602 -15.14 7.05 38.34
C LYS A 602 -15.61 5.63 37.95
N ARG A 603 -16.50 5.54 36.98
CA ARG A 603 -16.81 4.29 36.28
C ARG A 603 -16.64 4.55 34.79
N SER A 604 -15.67 3.87 34.20
CA SER A 604 -15.62 3.64 32.75
C SER A 604 -16.98 3.11 32.26
N PRO A 605 -17.37 3.39 31.00
CA PRO A 605 -18.64 2.92 30.46
C PRO A 605 -18.66 1.38 30.44
N ARG A 606 -19.23 0.78 31.48
CA ARG A 606 -19.37 -0.67 31.59
C ARG A 606 -20.33 -1.16 30.51
N HIS A 607 -19.79 -1.96 29.59
CA HIS A 607 -20.49 -2.99 28.82
C HIS A 607 -21.88 -2.57 28.32
N VAL A 608 -21.92 -1.63 27.37
CA VAL A 608 -23.02 -1.64 26.40
C VAL A 608 -22.76 -2.82 25.47
N ALA A 609 -23.59 -3.86 25.59
CA ALA A 609 -23.54 -5.02 24.71
C ALA A 609 -24.07 -4.65 23.32
N PHE A 610 -23.26 -3.94 22.54
CA PHE A 610 -23.49 -3.80 21.10
C PHE A 610 -23.34 -5.17 20.43
N THR A 611 -24.12 -5.42 19.38
CA THR A 611 -24.07 -6.63 18.55
C THR A 611 -22.86 -6.60 17.61
N MET A 612 -21.67 -6.48 18.19
CA MET A 612 -20.39 -6.48 17.49
C MET A 612 -19.86 -7.90 17.47
N ASP A 613 -19.54 -8.42 16.28
CA ASP A 613 -18.59 -9.51 16.17
C ASP A 613 -17.20 -8.88 16.12
N PRO A 614 -16.40 -8.95 17.20
CA PRO A 614 -15.09 -8.31 17.24
C PRO A 614 -14.12 -8.89 16.21
N VAL A 615 -14.33 -10.14 15.77
CA VAL A 615 -13.48 -10.78 14.75
C VAL A 615 -13.74 -10.16 13.38
N ARG A 616 -15.01 -9.91 13.03
CA ARG A 616 -15.42 -9.13 11.84
C ARG A 616 -14.75 -7.75 11.83
N ASP A 617 -14.74 -7.07 12.97
CA ASP A 617 -14.27 -5.69 13.05
C ASP A 617 -12.73 -5.59 12.92
N LEU A 618 -12.01 -6.54 13.52
CA LEU A 618 -10.57 -6.69 13.33
C LEU A 618 -10.22 -7.12 11.89
N LEU A 619 -11.03 -7.98 11.26
CA LEU A 619 -10.85 -8.39 9.86
C LEU A 619 -11.02 -7.19 8.92
N LEU A 620 -12.05 -6.37 9.15
CA LEU A 620 -12.26 -5.12 8.41
C LEU A 620 -11.07 -4.17 8.57
N TRP A 621 -10.56 -3.99 9.79
CA TRP A 621 -9.38 -3.16 10.07
C TRP A 621 -8.11 -3.65 9.35
N ALA A 622 -7.90 -4.97 9.25
CA ALA A 622 -6.77 -5.55 8.51
C ALA A 622 -6.90 -5.40 6.98
N ILE A 623 -8.12 -5.63 6.46
CA ILE A 623 -8.42 -5.60 5.02
C ILE A 623 -8.30 -4.18 4.43
N VAL A 624 -8.80 -3.14 5.12
CA VAL A 624 -8.71 -1.76 4.62
C VAL A 624 -7.28 -1.22 4.55
N GLN A 625 -6.32 -1.89 5.19
CA GLN A 625 -4.89 -1.58 5.15
C GLN A 625 -4.09 -2.56 4.26
N ASN A 626 -4.75 -3.39 3.44
CA ASN A 626 -4.13 -4.39 2.57
C ASN A 626 -3.21 -5.42 3.30
N ARG A 627 -3.46 -5.72 4.59
CA ARG A 627 -2.58 -6.57 5.40
C ARG A 627 -2.91 -8.05 5.25
N ARG A 628 -2.48 -8.67 4.14
CA ARG A 628 -2.77 -10.07 3.75
C ARG A 628 -2.65 -11.09 4.89
N GLU A 629 -1.46 -11.20 5.49
CA GLU A 629 -1.16 -12.26 6.48
C GLU A 629 -1.96 -12.10 7.78
N LEU A 630 -2.15 -10.87 8.26
CA LEU A 630 -3.02 -10.61 9.42
C LEU A 630 -4.48 -10.92 9.12
N ALA A 631 -4.97 -10.52 7.94
CA ALA A 631 -6.36 -10.78 7.55
C ALA A 631 -6.65 -12.28 7.44
N GLU A 632 -5.69 -13.10 7.01
CA GLU A 632 -5.81 -14.57 7.02
C GLU A 632 -5.94 -15.15 8.42
N ILE A 633 -5.05 -14.76 9.34
CA ILE A 633 -5.07 -15.22 10.73
C ILE A 633 -6.42 -14.87 11.40
N ILE A 634 -6.95 -13.68 11.14
CA ILE A 634 -8.24 -13.23 11.70
C ILE A 634 -9.42 -13.92 11.02
N TRP A 635 -9.39 -14.11 9.69
CA TRP A 635 -10.47 -14.79 8.94
C TRP A 635 -10.66 -16.25 9.40
N ALA A 636 -9.57 -16.95 9.76
CA ALA A 636 -9.63 -18.30 10.32
C ALA A 636 -10.40 -18.41 11.65
N GLN A 637 -10.59 -17.29 12.37
CA GLN A 637 -11.36 -17.21 13.60
C GLN A 637 -12.80 -16.68 13.40
N SER A 638 -13.20 -16.36 12.15
CA SER A 638 -14.50 -15.74 11.85
C SER A 638 -15.66 -16.74 11.89
N GLN A 639 -16.84 -16.30 12.38
CA GLN A 639 -18.02 -17.16 12.48
C GLN A 639 -18.78 -17.31 11.14
N ASP A 640 -18.97 -16.20 10.41
CA ASP A 640 -19.68 -16.14 9.12
C ASP A 640 -18.68 -16.16 7.94
N CYS A 641 -17.83 -17.20 7.84
CA CYS A 641 -16.65 -17.22 6.96
C CYS A 641 -16.93 -16.86 5.48
N ILE A 642 -18.06 -17.32 4.92
CA ILE A 642 -18.44 -17.09 3.51
C ILE A 642 -18.87 -15.62 3.30
N ALA A 643 -19.76 -15.09 4.15
CA ALA A 643 -20.19 -13.70 4.05
C ALA A 643 -19.02 -12.74 4.29
N ALA A 644 -18.13 -13.08 5.22
CA ALA A 644 -16.91 -12.32 5.48
C ALA A 644 -15.99 -12.29 4.26
N ALA A 645 -15.68 -13.45 3.65
CA ALA A 645 -14.81 -13.51 2.47
C ALA A 645 -15.39 -12.73 1.27
N LEU A 646 -16.70 -12.83 1.01
CA LEU A 646 -17.35 -12.07 -0.06
C LEU A 646 -17.37 -10.56 0.23
N ALA A 647 -17.57 -10.15 1.49
CA ALA A 647 -17.50 -8.74 1.88
C ALA A 647 -16.06 -8.19 1.80
N CYS A 648 -15.04 -8.99 2.14
CA CYS A 648 -13.64 -8.64 1.93
C CYS A 648 -13.34 -8.46 0.43
N SER A 649 -13.79 -9.38 -0.43
CA SER A 649 -13.65 -9.27 -1.89
C SER A 649 -14.33 -8.00 -2.42
N LYS A 650 -15.55 -7.71 -1.99
CA LYS A 650 -16.29 -6.48 -2.33
C LYS A 650 -15.52 -5.21 -1.95
N ILE A 651 -15.03 -5.12 -0.71
CA ILE A 651 -14.33 -3.94 -0.20
C ILE A 651 -13.02 -3.75 -0.96
N LEU A 652 -12.21 -4.80 -1.15
CA LEU A 652 -10.96 -4.72 -1.91
C LEU A 652 -11.19 -4.35 -3.38
N LYS A 653 -12.16 -4.98 -4.08
CA LYS A 653 -12.53 -4.64 -5.47
C LYS A 653 -13.15 -3.26 -5.65
N GLN A 654 -13.55 -2.58 -4.56
CA GLN A 654 -14.02 -1.20 -4.60
C GLN A 654 -12.89 -0.22 -4.23
N LEU A 655 -12.09 -0.53 -3.21
CA LEU A 655 -10.92 0.26 -2.82
C LEU A 655 -9.92 0.35 -3.99
N SER A 656 -9.65 -0.78 -4.64
CA SER A 656 -8.74 -0.86 -5.79
C SER A 656 -9.18 0.01 -6.98
N ARG A 657 -10.47 0.27 -7.18
CA ARG A 657 -10.95 1.15 -8.28
C ARG A 657 -10.64 2.62 -8.07
N GLU A 658 -10.30 2.98 -6.83
CA GLU A 658 -10.08 4.36 -6.39
C GLU A 658 -8.61 4.60 -5.99
N GLU A 659 -7.76 3.57 -6.08
CA GLU A 659 -6.33 3.61 -5.87
C GLU A 659 -5.62 4.13 -7.13
N GLU A 660 -4.69 5.09 -6.98
CA GLU A 660 -3.94 5.67 -8.11
C GLU A 660 -2.62 4.93 -8.40
N ASP A 661 -2.10 4.18 -7.41
CA ASP A 661 -0.85 3.44 -7.51
C ASP A 661 -1.07 2.03 -8.10
N THR A 662 -0.22 1.62 -9.04
CA THR A 662 -0.41 0.38 -9.82
C THR A 662 -0.09 -0.87 -9.03
N ASP A 663 0.91 -0.80 -8.16
CA ASP A 663 1.46 -1.99 -7.51
C ASP A 663 0.51 -2.42 -6.38
N SER A 664 0.05 -1.45 -5.56
CA SER A 664 -1.00 -1.67 -4.55
C SER A 664 -2.37 -2.03 -5.15
N LEU A 665 -2.74 -1.46 -6.31
CA LEU A 665 -3.92 -1.87 -7.10
C LEU A 665 -3.90 -3.37 -7.44
N GLU A 666 -2.78 -3.86 -7.98
CA GLU A 666 -2.63 -5.27 -8.35
C GLU A 666 -2.63 -6.19 -7.12
N GLU A 667 -1.97 -5.81 -6.02
CA GLU A 667 -2.02 -6.54 -4.76
C GLU A 667 -3.44 -6.66 -4.18
N MET A 668 -4.20 -5.54 -4.13
CA MET A 668 -5.57 -5.56 -3.62
C MET A 668 -6.49 -6.45 -4.47
N LEU A 669 -6.32 -6.43 -5.80
CA LEU A 669 -7.08 -7.28 -6.71
C LEU A 669 -6.71 -8.76 -6.54
N ALA A 670 -5.43 -9.09 -6.40
CA ALA A 670 -4.97 -10.45 -6.12
C ALA A 670 -5.53 -10.97 -4.79
N LEU A 671 -5.51 -10.15 -3.74
CA LEU A 671 -6.08 -10.48 -2.43
C LEU A 671 -7.60 -10.68 -2.50
N ALA A 672 -8.31 -9.85 -3.28
CA ALA A 672 -9.76 -9.99 -3.46
C ALA A 672 -10.16 -11.28 -4.18
N ASP A 673 -9.39 -11.68 -5.19
CA ASP A 673 -9.55 -12.93 -5.92
C ASP A 673 -9.23 -14.14 -5.03
N GLU A 674 -8.26 -14.01 -4.13
CA GLU A 674 -7.95 -15.02 -3.12
C GLU A 674 -9.11 -15.22 -2.13
N TYR A 675 -9.71 -14.14 -1.62
CA TYR A 675 -10.91 -14.23 -0.78
C TYR A 675 -12.12 -14.82 -1.53
N GLU A 676 -12.27 -14.54 -2.83
CA GLU A 676 -13.26 -15.22 -3.66
C GLU A 676 -13.00 -16.74 -3.74
N GLN A 677 -11.74 -17.18 -3.87
CA GLN A 677 -11.39 -18.61 -3.80
C GLN A 677 -11.66 -19.22 -2.42
N ARG A 678 -11.34 -18.51 -1.33
CA ARG A 678 -11.62 -18.96 0.05
C ARG A 678 -13.13 -19.17 0.26
N ALA A 679 -13.97 -18.25 -0.23
CA ALA A 679 -15.43 -18.39 -0.19
C ALA A 679 -15.92 -19.63 -0.99
N ILE A 680 -15.37 -19.86 -2.19
CA ILE A 680 -15.68 -21.04 -3.01
C ILE A 680 -15.29 -22.34 -2.29
N GLY A 681 -14.10 -22.39 -1.70
CA GLY A 681 -13.60 -23.57 -0.98
C GLY A 681 -14.51 -23.98 0.17
N VAL A 682 -14.85 -23.03 1.05
CA VAL A 682 -15.77 -23.27 2.18
C VAL A 682 -17.16 -23.67 1.70
N PHE A 683 -17.71 -22.99 0.68
CA PHE A 683 -19.02 -23.34 0.14
C PHE A 683 -19.04 -24.73 -0.50
N THR A 684 -17.98 -25.10 -1.23
CA THR A 684 -17.85 -26.42 -1.87
C THR A 684 -17.87 -27.54 -0.83
N GLU A 685 -17.15 -27.37 0.28
CA GLU A 685 -17.10 -28.37 1.35
C GLU A 685 -18.42 -28.49 2.11
N CYS A 686 -19.12 -27.38 2.35
CA CYS A 686 -20.49 -27.39 2.87
C CYS A 686 -21.47 -28.10 1.92
N TYR A 687 -21.39 -27.80 0.61
CA TYR A 687 -22.27 -28.36 -0.41
C TYR A 687 -22.08 -29.89 -0.58
N ARG A 688 -20.84 -30.39 -0.51
CA ARG A 688 -20.53 -31.82 -0.52
C ARG A 688 -21.14 -32.61 0.64
N LYS A 689 -21.37 -31.97 1.79
CA LYS A 689 -21.90 -32.61 3.00
C LYS A 689 -23.43 -32.61 3.05
N ASP A 690 -24.07 -31.48 2.71
CA ASP A 690 -25.53 -31.34 2.67
C ASP A 690 -25.93 -30.22 1.70
N GLU A 691 -26.41 -30.58 0.51
CA GLU A 691 -26.82 -29.64 -0.53
C GLU A 691 -27.95 -28.70 -0.07
N GLU A 692 -28.92 -29.21 0.72
CA GLU A 692 -30.08 -28.42 1.14
C GLU A 692 -29.75 -27.40 2.23
N ARG A 693 -28.84 -27.75 3.16
CA ARG A 693 -28.31 -26.81 4.15
C ARG A 693 -27.39 -25.77 3.50
N ALA A 694 -26.54 -26.18 2.57
CA ALA A 694 -25.69 -25.25 1.82
C ALA A 694 -26.53 -24.24 1.01
N GLN A 695 -27.62 -24.68 0.38
CA GLN A 695 -28.57 -23.79 -0.30
C GLN A 695 -29.22 -22.76 0.65
N LYS A 696 -29.59 -23.17 1.87
CA LYS A 696 -30.13 -22.25 2.90
C LYS A 696 -29.10 -21.22 3.36
N LEU A 697 -27.81 -21.57 3.38
CA LEU A 697 -26.73 -20.66 3.76
C LEU A 697 -26.58 -19.47 2.79
N LEU A 698 -26.82 -19.67 1.48
CA LEU A 698 -26.77 -18.58 0.48
C LEU A 698 -27.84 -17.50 0.68
N VAL A 699 -29.01 -17.91 1.20
CA VAL A 699 -30.20 -17.05 1.40
C VAL A 699 -30.29 -16.53 2.84
N ARG A 700 -29.45 -17.03 3.75
CA ARG A 700 -29.40 -16.57 5.14
C ARG A 700 -29.07 -15.08 5.17
N VAL A 701 -29.91 -14.32 5.87
CA VAL A 701 -29.61 -12.93 6.24
C VAL A 701 -28.56 -12.96 7.35
N SER A 702 -27.41 -12.32 7.13
CA SER A 702 -26.37 -12.15 8.16
C SER A 702 -26.56 -10.81 8.87
N GLU A 703 -26.89 -10.88 10.16
CA GLU A 703 -26.90 -9.71 11.06
C GLU A 703 -25.50 -9.08 11.20
N ALA A 704 -24.42 -9.88 11.06
CA ALA A 704 -23.05 -9.38 11.15
C ALA A 704 -22.68 -8.50 9.94
N TRP A 705 -23.27 -8.73 8.77
CA TRP A 705 -22.97 -8.01 7.52
C TRP A 705 -24.14 -7.12 7.07
N GLY A 706 -24.70 -6.34 8.00
CA GLY A 706 -25.67 -5.28 7.70
C GLY A 706 -27.03 -5.78 7.21
N LYS A 707 -27.44 -6.98 7.62
CA LYS A 707 -28.67 -7.69 7.20
C LYS A 707 -28.74 -8.01 5.70
N THR A 708 -27.60 -8.32 5.10
CA THR A 708 -27.50 -8.72 3.69
C THR A 708 -27.48 -10.24 3.54
N THR A 709 -27.75 -10.74 2.34
CA THR A 709 -27.59 -12.17 2.01
C THR A 709 -26.26 -12.43 1.33
N CYS A 710 -25.69 -13.63 1.50
CA CYS A 710 -24.43 -14.00 0.84
C CYS A 710 -24.52 -13.89 -0.69
N LEU A 711 -25.66 -14.24 -1.28
CA LEU A 711 -25.88 -14.13 -2.73
C LEU A 711 -25.88 -12.66 -3.21
N GLN A 712 -26.49 -11.74 -2.46
CA GLN A 712 -26.49 -10.31 -2.78
C GLN A 712 -25.08 -9.72 -2.72
N LEU A 713 -24.30 -10.07 -1.69
CA LEU A 713 -22.89 -9.65 -1.58
C LEU A 713 -22.05 -10.11 -2.78
N ALA A 714 -22.16 -11.38 -3.19
CA ALA A 714 -21.43 -11.91 -4.34
C ALA A 714 -21.80 -11.23 -5.67
N LEU A 715 -23.08 -10.91 -5.87
CA LEU A 715 -23.56 -10.20 -7.06
C LEU A 715 -23.03 -8.75 -7.11
N GLU A 716 -23.07 -8.04 -5.98
CA GLU A 716 -22.58 -6.66 -5.83
C GLU A 716 -21.05 -6.54 -5.87
N ALA A 717 -20.33 -7.59 -5.47
CA ALA A 717 -18.88 -7.73 -5.63
C ALA A 717 -18.48 -8.04 -7.08
N LYS A 718 -19.40 -8.61 -7.86
CA LYS A 718 -19.17 -9.21 -9.19
C LYS A 718 -18.24 -10.43 -9.13
N ASP A 719 -18.45 -11.28 -8.13
CA ASP A 719 -17.71 -12.53 -7.90
C ASP A 719 -18.13 -13.62 -8.89
N MET A 720 -17.62 -13.53 -10.11
CA MET A 720 -18.02 -14.38 -11.23
C MET A 720 -17.65 -15.86 -11.01
N LYS A 721 -16.54 -16.16 -10.32
CA LYS A 721 -16.09 -17.52 -10.03
C LYS A 721 -16.97 -18.14 -8.94
N PHE A 722 -17.36 -17.34 -7.93
CA PHE A 722 -18.30 -17.80 -6.90
C PHE A 722 -19.71 -18.05 -7.46
N VAL A 723 -20.27 -17.11 -8.22
CA VAL A 723 -21.63 -17.25 -8.77
C VAL A 723 -21.73 -18.37 -9.81
N SER A 724 -20.66 -18.65 -10.57
CA SER A 724 -20.64 -19.75 -11.56
C SER A 724 -20.42 -21.14 -10.93
N HIS A 725 -20.15 -21.24 -9.63
CA HIS A 725 -20.01 -22.52 -8.94
C HIS A 725 -21.26 -23.40 -9.08
N GLY A 726 -21.06 -24.69 -9.34
CA GLY A 726 -22.13 -25.64 -9.67
C GLY A 726 -23.27 -25.70 -8.65
N GLY A 727 -22.98 -25.62 -7.34
CA GLY A 727 -24.00 -25.60 -6.29
C GLY A 727 -24.85 -24.32 -6.26
N VAL A 728 -24.27 -23.17 -6.65
CA VAL A 728 -25.01 -21.89 -6.78
C VAL A 728 -25.88 -21.93 -8.04
N GLN A 729 -25.36 -22.46 -9.14
CA GLN A 729 -26.13 -22.65 -10.39
C GLN A 729 -27.27 -23.66 -10.21
N ALA A 730 -27.07 -24.73 -9.44
CA ALA A 730 -28.12 -25.67 -9.06
C ALA A 730 -29.20 -25.00 -8.19
N PHE A 731 -28.80 -24.15 -7.25
CA PHE A 731 -29.74 -23.33 -6.45
C PHE A 731 -30.57 -22.38 -7.34
N LEU A 732 -29.93 -21.60 -8.22
CA LEU A 732 -30.63 -20.69 -9.13
C LEU A 732 -31.57 -21.45 -10.07
N THR A 733 -31.18 -22.64 -10.53
CA THR A 733 -32.05 -23.55 -11.30
C THR A 733 -33.25 -24.02 -10.46
N LYS A 734 -33.04 -24.39 -9.19
CA LYS A 734 -34.11 -24.80 -8.24
C LYS A 734 -35.08 -23.64 -7.92
N VAL A 735 -34.61 -22.40 -7.95
CA VAL A 735 -35.45 -21.18 -7.86
C VAL A 735 -36.24 -20.94 -9.15
N TRP A 736 -35.59 -21.03 -10.31
CA TRP A 736 -36.20 -20.84 -11.64
C TRP A 736 -37.35 -21.80 -11.93
N TRP A 737 -37.19 -23.09 -11.58
CA TRP A 737 -38.26 -24.09 -11.69
C TRP A 737 -39.35 -23.97 -10.60
N GLY A 738 -39.14 -23.16 -9.57
CA GLY A 738 -40.15 -22.86 -8.54
C GLY A 738 -40.58 -24.11 -7.75
N GLN A 739 -41.83 -24.56 -7.94
CA GLN A 739 -42.39 -25.76 -7.31
C GLN A 739 -42.34 -27.01 -8.21
N LEU A 740 -41.92 -26.87 -9.47
CA LEU A 740 -41.76 -27.97 -10.42
C LEU A 740 -40.44 -28.72 -10.16
N SER A 741 -40.35 -29.99 -10.58
CA SER A 741 -39.06 -30.68 -10.62
C SER A 741 -38.21 -30.17 -11.78
N VAL A 742 -36.88 -30.22 -11.61
CA VAL A 742 -35.90 -29.79 -12.63
C VAL A 742 -35.82 -30.78 -13.81
N ASP A 743 -36.21 -32.04 -13.59
CA ASP A 743 -36.16 -33.14 -14.58
C ASP A 743 -37.22 -33.02 -15.69
N ASN A 744 -38.09 -32.02 -15.62
CA ASN A 744 -39.13 -31.80 -16.63
C ASN A 744 -38.51 -31.19 -17.90
N GLY A 745 -38.58 -31.90 -19.03
CA GLY A 745 -38.21 -31.32 -20.32
C GLY A 745 -39.14 -30.16 -20.70
N LEU A 746 -38.58 -29.08 -21.26
CA LEU A 746 -39.32 -27.86 -21.63
C LEU A 746 -40.54 -28.14 -22.53
N TRP A 747 -40.45 -29.12 -23.43
CA TRP A 747 -41.57 -29.52 -24.29
C TRP A 747 -42.79 -30.02 -23.50
N ARG A 748 -42.59 -30.70 -22.36
CA ARG A 748 -43.69 -31.17 -21.50
C ARG A 748 -44.40 -29.99 -20.84
N VAL A 749 -43.63 -28.97 -20.43
CA VAL A 749 -44.17 -27.74 -19.88
C VAL A 749 -45.01 -27.03 -20.94
N VAL A 750 -44.45 -26.79 -22.14
CA VAL A 750 -45.16 -26.13 -23.25
C VAL A 750 -46.42 -26.89 -23.68
N LEU A 751 -46.38 -28.22 -23.72
CA LEU A 751 -47.57 -29.02 -24.03
C LEU A 751 -48.68 -28.84 -22.97
N CYS A 752 -48.32 -28.81 -21.69
CA CYS A 752 -49.25 -28.50 -20.60
C CYS A 752 -49.71 -27.03 -20.55
N MET A 753 -48.92 -26.09 -21.10
CA MET A 753 -49.35 -24.70 -21.29
C MET A 753 -50.51 -24.60 -22.29
N LEU A 754 -50.38 -25.30 -23.42
CA LEU A 754 -51.35 -25.25 -24.52
C LEU A 754 -52.61 -26.07 -24.21
N ALA A 755 -52.45 -27.24 -23.57
CA ALA A 755 -53.54 -28.15 -23.25
C ALA A 755 -53.66 -28.33 -21.73
N PHE A 756 -54.31 -27.36 -21.08
CA PHE A 756 -54.54 -27.30 -19.63
C PHE A 756 -55.01 -28.62 -18.96
N PRO A 757 -55.92 -29.43 -19.55
CA PRO A 757 -56.33 -30.72 -18.95
C PRO A 757 -55.18 -31.73 -18.77
N LEU A 758 -54.10 -31.64 -19.55
CA LEU A 758 -52.94 -32.53 -19.42
C LEU A 758 -52.18 -32.34 -18.10
N LEU A 759 -52.36 -31.22 -17.41
CA LEU A 759 -51.78 -31.04 -16.07
C LEU A 759 -52.34 -32.05 -15.06
N ALA A 760 -53.58 -32.52 -15.26
CA ALA A 760 -54.21 -33.53 -14.40
C ALA A 760 -53.68 -34.95 -14.64
N THR A 761 -53.13 -35.25 -15.83
CA THR A 761 -52.74 -36.61 -16.24
C THR A 761 -51.40 -37.09 -15.68
N GLY A 762 -50.65 -36.20 -14.99
CA GLY A 762 -49.39 -36.56 -14.34
C GLY A 762 -48.13 -36.32 -15.18
N LEU A 763 -48.25 -35.77 -16.39
CA LEU A 763 -47.13 -35.57 -17.32
C LEU A 763 -45.98 -34.68 -16.78
N VAL A 764 -46.27 -33.84 -15.79
CA VAL A 764 -45.32 -32.90 -15.15
C VAL A 764 -45.12 -33.25 -13.67
N SER A 765 -43.86 -33.43 -13.29
CA SER A 765 -43.45 -33.73 -11.91
C SER A 765 -43.29 -32.47 -11.05
N PHE A 766 -43.77 -32.53 -9.81
CA PHE A 766 -43.68 -31.47 -8.80
C PHE A 766 -42.66 -31.87 -7.72
N ARG A 767 -41.92 -30.89 -7.17
CA ARG A 767 -40.82 -31.15 -6.23
C ARG A 767 -41.30 -31.69 -4.88
N GLU A 768 -42.43 -31.19 -4.37
CA GLU A 768 -42.98 -31.65 -3.09
C GLU A 768 -43.89 -32.87 -3.28
N ARG A 769 -43.56 -33.99 -2.61
CA ARG A 769 -44.38 -35.20 -2.61
C ARG A 769 -45.82 -34.97 -2.11
N ARG A 770 -46.05 -33.94 -1.27
CA ARG A 770 -47.42 -33.54 -0.87
C ARG A 770 -48.21 -32.93 -2.03
N LEU A 771 -47.61 -32.10 -2.89
CA LEU A 771 -48.28 -31.58 -4.09
C LEU A 771 -48.50 -32.65 -5.16
N GLN A 772 -47.67 -33.71 -5.20
CA GLN A 772 -47.90 -34.86 -6.07
C GLN A 772 -49.19 -35.63 -5.70
N ALA A 773 -49.61 -35.60 -4.43
CA ALA A 773 -50.80 -36.30 -3.94
C ALA A 773 -52.12 -35.52 -4.11
N VAL A 774 -52.08 -34.19 -4.29
CA VAL A 774 -53.28 -33.34 -4.36
C VAL A 774 -53.77 -33.19 -5.81
N ARG A 775 -55.01 -33.60 -6.08
CA ARG A 775 -55.71 -33.36 -7.36
C ARG A 775 -56.51 -32.06 -7.29
N GLY A 776 -56.37 -31.17 -8.28
CA GLY A 776 -57.22 -29.98 -8.45
C GLY A 776 -56.48 -28.63 -8.44
N LEU A 777 -57.20 -27.57 -8.02
CA LEU A 777 -56.81 -26.16 -8.17
C LEU A 777 -55.45 -25.79 -7.56
N ALA A 778 -55.01 -26.48 -6.50
CA ALA A 778 -53.69 -26.25 -5.90
C ALA A 778 -52.54 -26.56 -6.87
N ARG A 779 -52.66 -27.64 -7.67
CA ARG A 779 -51.67 -28.04 -8.68
C ARG A 779 -51.61 -27.03 -9.84
N ILE A 780 -52.76 -26.50 -10.22
CA ILE A 780 -52.91 -25.44 -11.23
C ILE A 780 -52.23 -24.15 -10.77
N ARG A 781 -52.50 -23.71 -9.53
CA ARG A 781 -51.87 -22.53 -8.94
C ARG A 781 -50.36 -22.71 -8.80
N ALA A 782 -49.90 -23.88 -8.34
CA ALA A 782 -48.48 -24.22 -8.24
C ALA A 782 -47.75 -24.18 -9.59
N PHE A 783 -48.43 -24.59 -10.66
CA PHE A 783 -47.88 -24.55 -12.03
C PHE A 783 -47.76 -23.12 -12.56
N PHE A 784 -48.81 -22.30 -12.46
CA PHE A 784 -48.76 -20.90 -12.92
C PHE A 784 -47.88 -19.99 -12.06
N ASN A 785 -47.64 -20.35 -10.79
CA ASN A 785 -46.69 -19.64 -9.93
C ASN A 785 -45.20 -19.94 -10.26
N ALA A 786 -44.90 -20.88 -11.17
CA ALA A 786 -43.52 -21.20 -11.53
C ALA A 786 -42.91 -20.16 -12.50
N PRO A 787 -41.73 -19.59 -12.23
CA PRO A 787 -41.12 -18.56 -13.10
C PRO A 787 -40.95 -18.98 -14.57
N VAL A 788 -40.55 -20.23 -14.83
CA VAL A 788 -40.51 -20.84 -16.18
C VAL A 788 -41.84 -20.67 -16.94
N VAL A 789 -42.97 -20.91 -16.27
CA VAL A 789 -44.30 -20.86 -16.87
C VAL A 789 -44.71 -19.42 -17.17
N VAL A 790 -44.48 -18.51 -16.21
CA VAL A 790 -44.72 -17.06 -16.39
C VAL A 790 -43.89 -16.50 -17.55
N PHE A 791 -42.61 -16.87 -17.65
CA PHE A 791 -41.72 -16.46 -18.73
C PHE A 791 -42.17 -16.93 -20.10
N HIS A 792 -42.57 -18.21 -20.23
CA HIS A 792 -43.09 -18.73 -21.50
C HIS A 792 -44.44 -18.13 -21.89
N LEU A 793 -45.33 -17.87 -20.94
CA LEU A 793 -46.57 -17.12 -21.19
C LEU A 793 -46.27 -15.71 -21.72
N ASN A 794 -45.41 -14.96 -21.02
CA ASN A 794 -45.03 -13.60 -21.41
C ASN A 794 -44.38 -13.57 -22.81
N THR A 795 -43.53 -14.56 -23.10
CA THR A 795 -42.91 -14.72 -24.42
C THR A 795 -43.95 -14.95 -25.52
N LEU A 796 -44.89 -15.89 -25.32
CA LEU A 796 -45.95 -16.19 -26.28
C LEU A 796 -46.90 -15.01 -26.49
N SER A 797 -47.27 -14.32 -25.40
CA SER A 797 -48.10 -13.12 -25.49
C SER A 797 -47.37 -11.99 -26.21
N TYR A 798 -46.07 -11.82 -25.99
CA TYR A 798 -45.26 -10.81 -26.69
C TYR A 798 -45.15 -11.08 -28.21
N PHE A 799 -44.99 -12.34 -28.62
CA PHE A 799 -45.07 -12.71 -30.04
C PHE A 799 -46.46 -12.41 -30.63
N ALA A 800 -47.55 -12.71 -29.92
CA ALA A 800 -48.90 -12.39 -30.37
C ALA A 800 -49.11 -10.86 -30.54
N PHE A 801 -48.59 -10.06 -29.61
CA PHE A 801 -48.56 -8.59 -29.72
C PHE A 801 -47.81 -8.11 -30.98
N LEU A 802 -46.60 -8.62 -31.24
CA LEU A 802 -45.84 -8.26 -32.45
C LEU A 802 -46.57 -8.66 -33.74
N CYS A 803 -47.16 -9.85 -33.80
CA CYS A 803 -47.94 -10.28 -34.97
C CYS A 803 -49.19 -9.41 -35.20
N LEU A 804 -49.91 -9.05 -34.13
CA LEU A 804 -51.07 -8.17 -34.21
C LEU A 804 -50.67 -6.75 -34.63
N PHE A 805 -49.58 -6.21 -34.08
CA PHE A 805 -49.08 -4.88 -34.43
C PHE A 805 -48.63 -4.80 -35.89
N ALA A 806 -47.94 -5.84 -36.39
CA ALA A 806 -47.60 -5.97 -37.80
C ALA A 806 -48.86 -6.04 -38.69
N TYR A 807 -49.88 -6.81 -38.29
CA TYR A 807 -51.16 -6.89 -39.01
C TYR A 807 -51.86 -5.52 -39.12
N VAL A 808 -51.99 -4.78 -38.01
CA VAL A 808 -52.61 -3.45 -38.01
C VAL A 808 -51.80 -2.44 -38.83
N LEU A 809 -50.48 -2.48 -38.77
CA LEU A 809 -49.62 -1.56 -39.54
C LEU A 809 -49.65 -1.84 -41.06
N MET A 810 -49.80 -3.10 -41.47
CA MET A 810 -49.82 -3.49 -42.89
C MET A 810 -51.21 -3.44 -43.53
N VAL A 811 -52.23 -3.97 -42.84
CA VAL A 811 -53.57 -4.24 -43.39
C VAL A 811 -54.62 -3.23 -42.91
N ASP A 812 -54.69 -2.98 -41.61
CA ASP A 812 -55.82 -2.27 -40.97
C ASP A 812 -55.49 -0.83 -40.56
N PHE A 813 -54.64 -0.14 -41.34
CA PHE A 813 -54.21 1.23 -41.06
C PHE A 813 -55.22 2.27 -41.58
N GLN A 814 -56.42 2.28 -40.99
CA GLN A 814 -57.52 3.19 -41.33
C GLN A 814 -57.41 4.54 -40.59
N PRO A 815 -58.02 5.64 -41.08
CA PRO A 815 -58.03 6.94 -40.37
C PRO A 815 -58.88 6.95 -39.10
N SER A 816 -59.91 6.09 -39.01
CA SER A 816 -60.64 5.80 -37.77
C SER A 816 -59.97 4.62 -37.04
N PRO A 817 -59.85 4.63 -35.70
CA PRO A 817 -59.26 3.51 -34.96
C PRO A 817 -60.16 2.27 -35.06
N SER A 818 -59.55 1.12 -35.38
CA SER A 818 -60.26 -0.16 -35.45
C SER A 818 -60.29 -0.88 -34.10
N GLY A 819 -61.14 -1.90 -33.96
CA GLY A 819 -61.19 -2.72 -32.74
C GLY A 819 -59.87 -3.44 -32.45
N CYS A 820 -59.17 -3.89 -33.50
CA CYS A 820 -57.83 -4.51 -33.40
C CYS A 820 -56.79 -3.52 -32.87
N GLU A 821 -56.88 -2.27 -33.28
CA GLU A 821 -55.97 -1.21 -32.86
C GLU A 821 -56.22 -0.76 -31.41
N CYS A 822 -57.49 -0.60 -31.01
CA CYS A 822 -57.84 -0.35 -29.60
C CYS A 822 -57.29 -1.45 -28.67
N LEU A 823 -57.25 -2.70 -29.14
CA LEU A 823 -56.65 -3.80 -28.40
C LEU A 823 -55.13 -3.67 -28.25
N ILE A 824 -54.41 -3.18 -29.28
CA ILE A 824 -52.98 -2.85 -29.20
C ILE A 824 -52.75 -1.71 -28.18
N TYR A 825 -53.60 -0.68 -28.15
CA TYR A 825 -53.46 0.43 -27.21
C TYR A 825 -53.62 -0.02 -25.76
N LEU A 826 -54.64 -0.86 -25.49
CA LEU A 826 -54.83 -1.48 -24.18
C LEU A 826 -53.66 -2.39 -23.79
N TRP A 827 -53.12 -3.14 -24.74
CA TRP A 827 -51.96 -3.99 -24.53
C TRP A 827 -50.72 -3.16 -24.14
N LEU A 828 -50.38 -2.14 -24.93
CA LEU A 828 -49.22 -1.31 -24.61
C LEU A 828 -49.40 -0.55 -23.29
N PHE A 829 -50.62 -0.07 -23.00
CA PHE A 829 -50.92 0.53 -21.70
C PHE A 829 -50.63 -0.45 -20.56
N SER A 830 -50.97 -1.73 -20.70
CA SER A 830 -50.63 -2.75 -19.70
C SER A 830 -49.11 -2.97 -19.55
N LEU A 831 -48.34 -2.89 -20.64
CA LEU A 831 -46.87 -2.94 -20.59
C LEU A 831 -46.30 -1.71 -19.88
N VAL A 832 -46.81 -0.50 -20.15
CA VAL A 832 -46.41 0.72 -19.46
C VAL A 832 -46.74 0.63 -17.96
N CYS A 833 -47.90 0.09 -17.58
CA CYS A 833 -48.24 -0.16 -16.17
C CYS A 833 -47.29 -1.15 -15.50
N GLU A 834 -46.82 -2.19 -16.20
CA GLU A 834 -45.86 -3.16 -15.68
C GLU A 834 -44.46 -2.56 -15.49
N GLU A 835 -43.95 -1.78 -16.44
CA GLU A 835 -42.67 -1.06 -16.28
C GLU A 835 -42.75 -0.02 -15.14
N LEU A 836 -43.89 0.69 -15.01
CA LEU A 836 -44.14 1.57 -13.85
C LEU A 836 -44.20 0.79 -12.53
N ARG A 837 -44.82 -0.40 -12.51
CA ARG A 837 -44.86 -1.27 -11.32
C ARG A 837 -43.45 -1.70 -10.90
N GLN A 838 -42.58 -2.02 -11.85
CA GLN A 838 -41.18 -2.36 -11.57
C GLN A 838 -40.40 -1.15 -11.01
N LEU A 839 -40.68 0.07 -11.49
CA LEU A 839 -40.09 1.30 -10.96
C LEU A 839 -40.56 1.64 -9.54
N PHE A 840 -41.83 1.35 -9.20
CA PHE A 840 -42.46 1.73 -7.92
C PHE A 840 -42.42 0.65 -6.83
N CYS A 841 -41.93 -0.56 -7.10
CA CYS A 841 -41.92 -1.67 -6.14
C CYS A 841 -40.48 -2.08 -5.73
N PRO A 842 -39.76 -1.24 -4.96
CA PRO A 842 -38.41 -1.54 -4.53
C PRO A 842 -38.40 -2.65 -3.44
N PRO A 843 -37.39 -3.54 -3.43
CA PRO A 843 -37.21 -4.53 -2.37
C PRO A 843 -36.61 -3.95 -1.08
N ASP A 844 -35.90 -2.82 -1.15
CA ASP A 844 -35.11 -2.23 -0.05
C ASP A 844 -35.41 -0.73 0.17
N GLU A 845 -35.09 -0.19 1.36
CA GLU A 845 -35.27 1.22 1.78
C GLU A 845 -34.37 2.24 1.05
N CYS A 846 -34.11 2.05 -0.25
CA CYS A 846 -33.26 2.94 -1.03
C CYS A 846 -34.07 4.09 -1.64
N GLY A 847 -33.50 5.30 -1.66
CA GLY A 847 -34.20 6.50 -2.16
C GLY A 847 -34.58 6.40 -3.65
N LEU A 848 -35.82 6.80 -3.96
CA LEU A 848 -36.43 6.70 -5.31
C LEU A 848 -35.51 7.22 -6.43
N VAL A 849 -34.79 8.31 -6.21
CA VAL A 849 -33.88 8.91 -7.21
C VAL A 849 -32.74 7.95 -7.61
N LYS A 850 -32.17 7.20 -6.65
CA LYS A 850 -31.08 6.25 -6.94
C LYS A 850 -31.60 5.05 -7.74
N MET A 851 -32.85 4.65 -7.50
CA MET A 851 -33.52 3.57 -8.24
C MET A 851 -33.90 4.00 -9.67
N VAL A 852 -34.40 5.22 -9.87
CA VAL A 852 -34.60 5.79 -11.21
C VAL A 852 -33.26 5.83 -11.98
N LEU A 853 -32.16 6.23 -11.34
CA LEU A 853 -30.83 6.25 -11.96
C LEU A 853 -30.30 4.84 -12.30
N LEU A 854 -30.54 3.84 -11.45
CA LEU A 854 -30.20 2.43 -11.72
C LEU A 854 -31.02 1.89 -12.90
N TYR A 855 -32.34 2.07 -12.88
CA TYR A 855 -33.24 1.67 -13.96
C TYR A 855 -32.86 2.35 -15.30
N LEU A 856 -32.56 3.65 -15.27
CA LEU A 856 -32.04 4.41 -16.41
C LEU A 856 -30.58 4.11 -16.76
N SER A 857 -29.84 3.33 -15.99
CA SER A 857 -28.48 2.93 -16.37
C SER A 857 -28.51 1.81 -17.41
N ASP A 858 -29.52 0.93 -17.32
CA ASP A 858 -29.63 -0.28 -18.10
C ASP A 858 -29.98 -0.03 -19.57
N PHE A 859 -29.25 -0.68 -20.46
CA PHE A 859 -29.39 -0.49 -21.92
C PHE A 859 -30.76 -0.92 -22.44
N TRP A 860 -31.31 -2.01 -21.90
CA TRP A 860 -32.60 -2.54 -22.35
C TRP A 860 -33.75 -1.63 -21.90
N ASN A 861 -33.73 -1.16 -20.66
CA ASN A 861 -34.74 -0.23 -20.12
C ASN A 861 -34.74 1.11 -20.86
N LYS A 862 -33.56 1.61 -21.28
CA LYS A 862 -33.46 2.77 -22.19
C LYS A 862 -34.16 2.53 -23.53
N LEU A 863 -34.02 1.33 -24.09
CA LEU A 863 -34.65 0.93 -25.35
C LEU A 863 -36.17 0.87 -25.19
N ASP A 864 -36.67 0.34 -24.06
CA ASP A 864 -38.11 0.28 -23.75
C ASP A 864 -38.72 1.67 -23.59
N ILE A 865 -38.06 2.57 -22.84
CA ILE A 865 -38.49 3.98 -22.73
C ILE A 865 -38.51 4.64 -24.11
N ALA A 866 -37.48 4.41 -24.94
CA ALA A 866 -37.43 4.97 -26.28
C ALA A 866 -38.56 4.46 -27.18
N ALA A 867 -38.90 3.17 -27.11
CA ALA A 867 -40.05 2.60 -27.82
C ALA A 867 -41.38 3.20 -27.32
N ILE A 868 -41.61 3.25 -26.00
CA ILE A 868 -42.83 3.86 -25.43
C ILE A 868 -42.99 5.33 -25.86
N LEU A 869 -41.91 6.11 -25.87
CA LEU A 869 -41.93 7.50 -26.34
C LEU A 869 -42.19 7.62 -27.85
N LEU A 870 -41.59 6.74 -28.68
CA LEU A 870 -41.84 6.69 -30.12
C LEU A 870 -43.28 6.29 -30.44
N PHE A 871 -43.84 5.32 -29.71
CA PHE A 871 -45.25 4.95 -29.83
C PHE A 871 -46.18 6.11 -29.49
N ILE A 872 -45.95 6.83 -28.37
CA ILE A 872 -46.75 8.00 -27.99
C ILE A 872 -46.68 9.08 -29.08
N ALA A 873 -45.49 9.35 -29.63
CA ALA A 873 -45.32 10.27 -30.75
C ALA A 873 -46.08 9.78 -32.00
N GLY A 874 -45.94 8.51 -32.37
CA GLY A 874 -46.65 7.89 -33.49
C GLY A 874 -48.17 7.95 -33.34
N LEU A 875 -48.69 7.70 -32.14
CA LEU A 875 -50.10 7.79 -31.78
C LEU A 875 -50.62 9.24 -31.89
N THR A 876 -49.87 10.23 -31.39
CA THR A 876 -50.28 11.65 -31.54
C THR A 876 -50.26 12.12 -33.00
N CYS A 877 -49.28 11.71 -33.81
CA CYS A 877 -49.28 11.97 -35.25
C CYS A 877 -50.43 11.25 -35.97
N ARG A 878 -50.79 10.04 -35.54
CA ARG A 878 -51.91 9.25 -36.08
C ARG A 878 -53.27 9.88 -35.79
N LEU A 879 -53.46 10.45 -34.59
CA LEU A 879 -54.69 11.16 -34.21
C LEU A 879 -54.93 12.46 -34.99
N ILE A 880 -53.91 13.00 -35.66
CA ILE A 880 -53.99 14.21 -36.50
C ILE A 880 -54.15 13.77 -37.97
N PRO A 881 -55.32 13.99 -38.63
CA PRO A 881 -55.56 13.49 -39.99
C PRO A 881 -54.54 13.96 -41.03
N ALA A 882 -53.97 15.16 -40.85
CA ALA A 882 -52.94 15.73 -41.73
C ALA A 882 -51.56 15.04 -41.61
N LEU A 883 -51.31 14.28 -40.54
CA LEU A 883 -50.02 13.64 -40.23
C LEU A 883 -50.09 12.10 -40.28
N LEU A 884 -51.13 11.54 -40.90
CA LEU A 884 -51.35 10.09 -40.97
C LEU A 884 -50.21 9.32 -41.65
N TYR A 885 -49.60 9.86 -42.71
CA TYR A 885 -48.42 9.25 -43.35
C TYR A 885 -47.16 9.31 -42.46
N PRO A 886 -46.75 10.47 -41.91
CA PRO A 886 -45.73 10.53 -40.85
C PRO A 886 -46.00 9.59 -39.67
N GLY A 887 -47.24 9.51 -39.18
CA GLY A 887 -47.64 8.59 -38.10
C GLY A 887 -47.38 7.13 -38.44
N ARG A 888 -47.71 6.69 -39.67
CA ARG A 888 -47.40 5.34 -40.16
C ARG A 888 -45.89 5.07 -40.20
N VAL A 889 -45.09 6.07 -40.62
CA VAL A 889 -43.63 5.95 -40.66
C VAL A 889 -43.05 5.85 -39.24
N ILE A 890 -43.50 6.67 -38.29
CA ILE A 890 -43.07 6.62 -36.89
C ILE A 890 -43.43 5.27 -36.26
N LEU A 891 -44.67 4.80 -36.44
CA LEU A 891 -45.11 3.49 -35.94
C LEU A 891 -44.38 2.30 -36.60
N SER A 892 -43.90 2.44 -37.85
CA SER A 892 -43.06 1.41 -38.48
C SER A 892 -41.64 1.35 -37.93
N LEU A 893 -41.05 2.49 -37.53
CA LEU A 893 -39.77 2.54 -36.82
C LEU A 893 -39.91 2.01 -35.38
N ASP A 894 -41.03 2.31 -34.74
CA ASP A 894 -41.38 1.82 -33.41
C ASP A 894 -41.59 0.28 -33.39
N PHE A 895 -42.23 -0.29 -34.41
CA PHE A 895 -42.27 -1.74 -34.60
C PHE A 895 -40.88 -2.39 -34.64
N ILE A 896 -39.89 -1.74 -35.28
CA ILE A 896 -38.49 -2.23 -35.27
C ILE A 896 -37.92 -2.19 -33.84
N MET A 897 -38.20 -1.15 -33.05
CA MET A 897 -37.74 -1.07 -31.65
C MET A 897 -38.32 -2.19 -30.79
N PHE A 898 -39.61 -2.50 -30.91
CA PHE A 898 -40.21 -3.67 -30.24
C PHE A 898 -39.65 -5.00 -30.78
N CYS A 899 -39.32 -5.11 -32.07
CA CYS A 899 -38.63 -6.30 -32.59
C CYS A 899 -37.22 -6.46 -31.99
N LEU A 900 -36.48 -5.37 -31.76
CA LEU A 900 -35.16 -5.43 -31.10
C LEU A 900 -35.26 -5.87 -29.63
N ARG A 901 -36.34 -5.53 -28.93
CA ARG A 901 -36.61 -6.01 -27.56
C ARG A 901 -36.75 -7.54 -27.48
N LEU A 902 -37.15 -8.23 -28.56
CA LEU A 902 -37.18 -9.70 -28.60
C LEU A 902 -35.80 -10.33 -28.34
N MET A 903 -34.71 -9.66 -28.72
CA MET A 903 -33.35 -10.13 -28.41
C MET A 903 -33.10 -10.24 -26.90
N HIS A 904 -33.74 -9.41 -26.08
CA HIS A 904 -33.60 -9.47 -24.62
C HIS A 904 -34.15 -10.80 -24.07
N ILE A 905 -35.29 -11.29 -24.59
CA ILE A 905 -35.89 -12.57 -24.18
C ILE A 905 -34.96 -13.75 -24.47
N PHE A 906 -34.24 -13.71 -25.60
CA PHE A 906 -33.27 -14.76 -25.94
C PHE A 906 -32.00 -14.76 -25.07
N THR A 907 -31.76 -13.75 -24.23
CA THR A 907 -30.60 -13.74 -23.33
C THR A 907 -30.65 -14.83 -22.26
N VAL A 908 -31.85 -15.31 -21.90
CA VAL A 908 -32.08 -16.41 -20.95
C VAL A 908 -31.55 -17.76 -21.47
N SER A 909 -31.39 -17.91 -22.80
CA SER A 909 -30.87 -19.14 -23.38
C SER A 909 -29.36 -19.29 -23.16
N LYS A 910 -28.95 -20.42 -22.58
CA LYS A 910 -27.55 -20.79 -22.31
C LYS A 910 -26.63 -20.70 -23.54
N THR A 911 -27.16 -20.87 -24.75
CA THR A 911 -26.38 -20.86 -26.01
C THR A 911 -26.42 -19.52 -26.76
N LEU A 912 -27.45 -18.69 -26.53
CA LEU A 912 -27.62 -17.41 -27.23
C LEU A 912 -27.23 -16.21 -26.36
N GLY A 913 -27.45 -16.26 -25.04
CA GLY A 913 -27.11 -15.20 -24.11
C GLY A 913 -25.67 -14.67 -24.23
N PRO A 914 -24.64 -15.53 -24.16
CA PRO A 914 -23.25 -15.11 -24.33
C PRO A 914 -22.99 -14.41 -25.68
N LYS A 915 -23.63 -14.87 -26.77
CA LYS A 915 -23.50 -14.26 -28.09
C LYS A 915 -24.09 -12.85 -28.12
N ILE A 916 -25.24 -12.64 -27.48
CA ILE A 916 -25.88 -11.32 -27.37
C ILE A 916 -25.02 -10.35 -26.54
N ILE A 917 -24.36 -10.83 -25.48
CA ILE A 917 -23.40 -10.02 -24.70
C ILE A 917 -22.16 -9.65 -25.52
N ILE A 918 -21.65 -10.56 -26.36
CA ILE A 918 -20.54 -10.27 -27.29
C ILE A 918 -20.97 -9.18 -28.28
N VAL A 919 -22.12 -9.33 -28.95
CA VAL A 919 -22.66 -8.31 -29.86
C VAL A 919 -22.80 -6.96 -29.15
N LYS A 920 -23.38 -6.92 -27.94
CA LYS A 920 -23.54 -5.69 -27.14
C LYS A 920 -22.20 -5.01 -26.82
N ARG A 921 -21.10 -5.77 -26.65
CA ARG A 921 -19.75 -5.21 -26.46
C ARG A 921 -19.18 -4.66 -27.77
N MET A 922 -19.30 -5.43 -28.86
CA MET A 922 -18.81 -5.03 -30.20
C MET A 922 -19.54 -3.82 -30.80
N MET A 923 -20.77 -3.51 -30.36
CA MET A 923 -21.52 -2.33 -30.85
C MET A 923 -20.77 -1.00 -30.72
N LYS A 924 -19.86 -0.85 -29.74
CA LYS A 924 -19.02 0.36 -29.62
C LYS A 924 -18.05 0.47 -30.80
N ASP A 925 -17.36 -0.61 -31.12
CA ASP A 925 -16.36 -0.66 -32.19
C ASP A 925 -17.02 -0.56 -33.58
N VAL A 926 -18.19 -1.20 -33.74
CA VAL A 926 -19.04 -1.09 -34.93
C VAL A 926 -19.50 0.35 -35.16
N PHE A 927 -19.80 1.12 -34.11
CA PHE A 927 -20.15 2.54 -34.25
C PHE A 927 -18.99 3.38 -34.81
N PHE A 928 -17.76 3.18 -34.31
CA PHE A 928 -16.57 3.83 -34.87
C PHE A 928 -16.31 3.43 -36.33
N PHE A 929 -16.50 2.15 -36.67
CA PHE A 929 -16.39 1.68 -38.04
C PHE A 929 -17.46 2.31 -38.97
N LEU A 930 -18.72 2.36 -38.55
CA LEU A 930 -19.80 3.00 -39.30
C LEU A 930 -19.56 4.50 -39.51
N PHE A 931 -18.97 5.19 -38.53
CA PHE A 931 -18.57 6.59 -38.68
C PHE A 931 -17.50 6.77 -39.76
N LEU A 932 -16.44 5.96 -39.74
CA LEU A 932 -15.39 5.98 -40.77
C LEU A 932 -15.95 5.66 -42.17
N LEU A 933 -16.84 4.67 -42.26
CA LEU A 933 -17.53 4.34 -43.50
C LEU A 933 -18.38 5.52 -43.98
N ALA A 934 -19.17 6.16 -43.12
CA ALA A 934 -20.01 7.30 -43.50
C ALA A 934 -19.18 8.47 -44.05
N VAL A 935 -18.03 8.79 -43.45
CA VAL A 935 -17.10 9.82 -43.96
C VAL A 935 -16.60 9.47 -45.36
N TRP A 936 -16.21 8.20 -45.60
CA TRP A 936 -15.79 7.73 -46.92
C TRP A 936 -16.90 7.77 -47.96
N VAL A 937 -18.12 7.33 -47.62
CA VAL A 937 -19.28 7.32 -48.52
C VAL A 937 -19.67 8.74 -48.94
N VAL A 938 -19.69 9.68 -47.99
CA VAL A 938 -20.02 11.08 -48.28
C VAL A 938 -18.91 11.73 -49.11
N SER A 939 -17.63 11.48 -48.85
CA SER A 939 -16.54 12.06 -49.64
C SER A 939 -16.53 11.53 -51.08
N PHE A 940 -16.68 10.22 -51.28
CA PHE A 940 -16.85 9.60 -52.59
C PHE A 940 -18.09 10.15 -53.30
N GLY A 941 -19.20 10.29 -52.58
CA GLY A 941 -20.46 10.74 -53.15
C GLY A 941 -20.49 12.19 -53.58
N VAL A 942 -19.86 13.08 -52.81
CA VAL A 942 -19.66 14.49 -53.19
C VAL A 942 -18.75 14.59 -54.41
N ALA A 943 -17.65 13.83 -54.45
CA ALA A 943 -16.76 13.79 -55.62
C ALA A 943 -17.48 13.26 -56.88
N LYS A 944 -18.23 12.17 -56.76
CA LYS A 944 -19.06 11.57 -57.83
C LYS A 944 -20.08 12.58 -58.37
N GLN A 945 -20.83 13.23 -57.49
CA GLN A 945 -21.83 14.24 -57.87
C GLN A 945 -21.19 15.43 -58.58
N ALA A 946 -20.04 15.93 -58.07
CA ALA A 946 -19.32 17.06 -58.65
C ALA A 946 -18.70 16.77 -60.03
N ILE A 947 -18.26 15.53 -60.29
CA ILE A 947 -17.71 15.13 -61.60
C ILE A 947 -18.82 14.93 -62.64
N LEU A 948 -19.93 14.27 -62.26
CA LEU A 948 -20.94 13.82 -63.22
C LEU A 948 -22.03 14.87 -63.51
N ILE A 949 -22.33 15.78 -62.58
CA ILE A 949 -23.47 16.70 -62.68
C ILE A 949 -23.03 18.14 -62.46
N HIS A 950 -23.14 18.97 -63.50
CA HIS A 950 -22.78 20.39 -63.42
C HIS A 950 -23.88 21.23 -62.74
N ASN A 951 -23.55 21.75 -61.56
CA ASN A 951 -24.20 22.89 -60.90
C ASN A 951 -25.74 22.80 -60.73
N GLU A 952 -26.21 21.72 -60.12
CA GLU A 952 -27.62 21.55 -59.77
C GLU A 952 -28.03 22.45 -58.58
N ARG A 953 -29.17 23.16 -58.68
CA ARG A 953 -29.65 24.11 -57.65
C ARG A 953 -30.65 23.54 -56.63
N ARG A 954 -31.10 22.29 -56.81
CA ARG A 954 -32.15 21.66 -55.98
C ARG A 954 -31.51 20.92 -54.80
N VAL A 955 -31.49 21.53 -53.62
CA VAL A 955 -30.80 21.01 -52.42
C VAL A 955 -31.19 19.57 -52.08
N GLU A 956 -32.48 19.21 -52.19
CA GLU A 956 -32.97 17.84 -51.96
C GLU A 956 -32.38 16.81 -52.94
N TRP A 957 -32.21 17.19 -54.21
CA TRP A 957 -31.61 16.34 -55.23
C TRP A 957 -30.10 16.22 -55.06
N ILE A 958 -29.41 17.29 -54.63
CA ILE A 958 -27.99 17.25 -54.26
C ILE A 958 -27.77 16.29 -53.09
N PHE A 959 -28.59 16.38 -52.03
CA PHE A 959 -28.47 15.50 -50.86
C PHE A 959 -28.77 14.04 -51.21
N ARG A 960 -29.82 13.79 -52.00
CA ARG A 960 -30.17 12.45 -52.51
C ARG A 960 -29.11 11.87 -53.45
N GLY A 961 -28.53 12.69 -54.33
CA GLY A 961 -27.46 12.27 -55.25
C GLY A 961 -26.14 11.99 -54.53
N ALA A 962 -25.66 12.95 -53.74
CA ALA A 962 -24.38 12.83 -53.05
C ALA A 962 -24.39 11.76 -51.96
N VAL A 963 -25.40 11.71 -51.08
CA VAL A 963 -25.38 10.80 -49.91
C VAL A 963 -26.09 9.48 -50.22
N TYR A 964 -27.37 9.53 -50.60
CA TYR A 964 -28.21 8.33 -50.71
C TYR A 964 -27.81 7.42 -51.89
N GLN A 965 -27.56 7.98 -53.08
CA GLN A 965 -27.15 7.20 -54.24
C GLN A 965 -25.77 6.55 -54.08
N SER A 966 -24.88 7.22 -53.35
CA SER A 966 -23.53 6.73 -53.04
C SER A 966 -23.56 5.63 -52.00
N TYR A 967 -24.44 5.75 -50.99
CA TYR A 967 -24.73 4.68 -50.03
C TYR A 967 -25.29 3.42 -50.69
N LEU A 968 -26.23 3.55 -51.65
CA LEU A 968 -26.74 2.41 -52.43
C LEU A 968 -25.65 1.73 -53.26
N THR A 969 -24.66 2.47 -53.74
CA THR A 969 -23.55 1.92 -54.55
C THR A 969 -22.72 0.89 -53.75
N ILE A 970 -22.66 1.00 -52.41
CA ILE A 970 -21.96 0.04 -51.52
C ILE A 970 -22.62 -1.35 -51.57
N PHE A 971 -23.95 -1.41 -51.71
CA PHE A 971 -24.70 -2.67 -51.78
C PHE A 971 -24.67 -3.32 -53.18
N GLY A 972 -23.76 -2.89 -54.05
CA GLY A 972 -23.66 -3.37 -55.43
C GLY A 972 -24.72 -2.81 -56.39
N GLN A 973 -25.60 -1.92 -55.93
CA GLN A 973 -26.61 -1.28 -56.79
C GLN A 973 -26.01 -0.09 -57.54
N ILE A 974 -25.39 -0.37 -58.70
CA ILE A 974 -24.90 0.67 -59.61
C ILE A 974 -26.12 1.40 -60.23
N PRO A 975 -26.13 2.75 -60.28
CA PRO A 975 -27.25 3.49 -60.86
C PRO A 975 -27.42 3.24 -62.38
N ALA A 976 -28.55 2.66 -62.77
CA ALA A 976 -28.88 2.33 -64.16
C ALA A 976 -28.99 3.54 -65.14
N TYR A 977 -28.79 4.79 -64.68
CA TYR A 977 -28.72 5.95 -65.59
C TYR A 977 -27.40 6.00 -66.38
N ILE A 978 -26.37 5.27 -65.95
CA ILE A 978 -25.04 5.28 -66.58
C ILE A 978 -25.05 4.60 -67.96
N ASP A 979 -25.94 3.63 -68.19
CA ASP A 979 -26.05 2.89 -69.47
C ASP A 979 -26.95 3.61 -70.51
N GLY A 980 -27.48 4.79 -70.19
CA GLY A 980 -28.47 5.53 -71.00
C GLY A 980 -27.94 6.25 -72.25
N ARG A 981 -27.06 5.65 -73.06
CA ARG A 981 -26.62 6.23 -74.36
C ARG A 981 -26.29 5.20 -75.45
N THR A 982 -27.32 4.72 -76.17
CA THR A 982 -27.21 4.30 -77.59
C THR A 982 -28.56 4.37 -78.31
N ALA A 983 -28.99 5.58 -78.69
CA ALA A 983 -29.92 5.82 -79.80
C ALA A 983 -30.02 7.34 -80.09
N LEU A 984 -29.23 7.82 -81.05
CA LEU A 984 -29.39 9.17 -81.62
C LEU A 984 -30.23 9.07 -82.90
N THR A 985 -31.45 9.61 -82.90
CA THR A 985 -32.09 10.15 -84.12
C THR A 985 -32.99 11.35 -83.76
N PRO A 986 -32.91 12.48 -84.49
CA PRO A 986 -33.71 13.66 -84.20
C PRO A 986 -34.96 13.74 -85.09
N VAL A 987 -36.15 13.70 -84.50
CA VAL A 987 -37.40 14.18 -85.14
C VAL A 987 -38.22 14.90 -84.08
N GLY A 988 -38.65 16.13 -84.38
CA GLY A 988 -39.43 16.95 -83.45
C GLY A 988 -40.94 16.90 -83.70
N GLY A 989 -41.68 17.57 -82.81
CA GLY A 989 -43.08 17.93 -83.02
C GLY A 989 -44.11 17.02 -82.33
N GLY A 990 -45.17 17.64 -81.81
CA GLY A 990 -46.37 16.95 -81.33
C GLY A 990 -46.35 16.57 -79.85
N GLY A 991 -47.17 17.25 -79.04
CA GLY A 991 -47.44 16.83 -77.66
C GLY A 991 -48.65 15.88 -77.56
N GLY A 992 -48.76 15.14 -76.46
CA GLY A 992 -49.96 14.34 -76.20
C GLY A 992 -49.80 13.25 -75.13
N ARG A 993 -50.40 13.51 -73.96
CA ARG A 993 -51.11 12.58 -73.04
C ARG A 993 -50.55 11.16 -72.78
N LEU A 994 -50.31 10.91 -71.48
CA LEU A 994 -50.59 9.66 -70.72
C LEU A 994 -51.88 8.92 -71.14
N PRO A 995 -52.18 7.69 -70.66
CA PRO A 995 -51.32 6.57 -70.17
C PRO A 995 -51.63 5.29 -71.02
N PRO A 996 -52.20 4.13 -70.57
CA PRO A 996 -52.08 3.31 -69.34
C PRO A 996 -51.99 1.75 -69.51
N TRP A 997 -51.83 1.06 -68.36
CA TRP A 997 -52.37 -0.28 -67.96
C TRP A 997 -51.61 -1.62 -68.20
N LEU A 998 -51.52 -2.35 -67.06
CA LEU A 998 -51.75 -3.79 -66.81
C LEU A 998 -50.99 -4.90 -67.60
N GLY A 999 -50.24 -5.70 -66.83
CA GLY A 999 -50.81 -6.95 -66.28
C GLY A 999 -50.24 -8.29 -66.75
N ASN A 1000 -50.01 -9.20 -65.78
CA ASN A 1000 -49.84 -10.66 -65.93
C ASN A 1000 -48.59 -11.13 -66.74
N THR A 1001 -47.99 -12.32 -66.56
CA THR A 1001 -48.21 -13.46 -65.63
C THR A 1001 -46.92 -14.30 -65.52
N LEU A 1002 -46.83 -15.14 -64.48
CA LEU A 1002 -46.18 -16.48 -64.40
C LEU A 1002 -45.18 -16.90 -65.50
N GLY A 1003 -43.98 -17.31 -65.09
CA GLY A 1003 -43.04 -18.06 -65.93
C GLY A 1003 -41.83 -18.57 -65.15
N SER A 1004 -41.83 -19.85 -64.78
CA SER A 1004 -40.68 -20.55 -64.21
C SER A 1004 -39.71 -20.99 -65.30
N GLU A 1005 -38.41 -20.78 -65.12
CA GLU A 1005 -37.43 -21.70 -65.70
C GLU A 1005 -36.12 -21.76 -64.89
N PHE A 1006 -35.78 -22.98 -64.47
CA PHE A 1006 -34.45 -23.34 -63.97
C PHE A 1006 -33.56 -23.61 -65.18
N VAL A 1007 -32.41 -22.93 -65.29
CA VAL A 1007 -31.28 -23.45 -66.07
C VAL A 1007 -30.04 -23.46 -65.17
N LEU A 1008 -29.52 -24.67 -64.97
CA LEU A 1008 -28.21 -24.91 -64.37
C LEU A 1008 -27.14 -24.59 -65.41
N GLU A 1009 -26.23 -23.67 -65.10
CA GLU A 1009 -24.85 -23.77 -65.59
C GLU A 1009 -23.88 -23.75 -64.41
N GLN A 1010 -23.02 -24.78 -64.37
CA GLN A 1010 -21.95 -24.95 -63.40
C GLN A 1010 -20.60 -24.49 -63.99
N PRO A 1011 -19.53 -24.37 -63.17
CA PRO A 1011 -18.62 -23.24 -63.29
C PRO A 1011 -17.31 -23.55 -64.01
N GLN A 1012 -16.65 -22.52 -64.56
CA GLN A 1012 -15.20 -22.52 -64.74
C GLN A 1012 -14.56 -21.14 -64.59
N ARG A 1013 -13.38 -21.12 -63.95
CA ARG A 1013 -12.41 -19.99 -63.81
C ARG A 1013 -12.95 -18.80 -62.99
N GLY A 1014 -12.49 -18.52 -61.78
CA GLY A 1014 -11.26 -18.96 -61.11
C GLY A 1014 -10.13 -17.94 -61.30
N VAL A 1015 -10.26 -16.78 -60.65
CA VAL A 1015 -9.15 -15.85 -60.37
C VAL A 1015 -9.23 -15.49 -58.89
N ILE A 1016 -8.14 -15.75 -58.18
CA ILE A 1016 -7.97 -15.47 -56.76
C ILE A 1016 -7.42 -14.05 -56.62
N TYR A 1017 -8.01 -13.24 -55.74
CA TYR A 1017 -7.28 -12.15 -55.08
C TYR A 1017 -7.65 -12.09 -53.59
N ILE A 1018 -6.61 -12.22 -52.77
CA ILE A 1018 -6.45 -11.91 -51.34
C ILE A 1018 -5.15 -11.07 -51.31
N PRO A 1019 -4.98 -10.06 -50.43
CA PRO A 1019 -5.82 -9.72 -49.26
C PRO A 1019 -6.74 -8.51 -49.46
#